data_AF-A0A3R8W9X3-F1
#
_entry.id   AF-A0A3R8W9X3-F1
#
_cell.length_a   1.000
_cell.length_b   1.000
_cell.length_c   1.000
_cell.angle_alpha   90.00
_cell.angle_beta   90.00
_cell.angle_gamma   90.00
#
_symmetry.space_group_name_H-M   'P 1'
#
loop_
_entity.id
_entity.type
_entity.pdbx_description
1 polymer ?
#
loop_
_entity_poly.entity_id
_entity_poly.type
_entity_poly.pdbx_seq_one_letter_code
_entity_poly.pdbx_strand_id
1 'polypeptide(L)'
;MLRIPTRIKTLLEKNPGLQGLVLSSISNLDAWISDNKTVFFPEYTDHGFTHLNEVLLTADSIITDESWPHLTPQDSAAMIMSVLLHDCAMHISEDGFYSLIQGTYPSVNSRYIEEEPKWSTLWSEFTAEAKRFHAKKLIELFGDDNPVRDIPQSKIDLSGRDKLLIGEFIRRHHARLAHEIAFNGVPGCNGNVIKLPEEPETGFLDLCGFIARSHNMSLRSATDKLENNKKQVHLNTHTPFVMLVLRISDYIQIHSERAPKKLLSIKGLVSPISTGEWKKHDAVIEINQAHTDPEAIYIDAEPSDAITFKSLTALFSGIQQELDMSWSVLGEIYGRYEPLCELGITIRRIRSSLDDINAFTASKKPKYIPKVLTFRTADAEMMELLIVPLYGNNPEVGIRELMQNSIDACVELKDLVIKQQAKLDPNITEDVTITLYDRGENGGELVIADSGIGMTLDVVENFFLNIGASFRNSDRWKKDHETQGRSNVYRTGRFGIGLLAAYLLGDEIKVETRHINANSNSGLKFNCKKGSNSIVVSNIEKNYGTTISISLSETTTKYLCKHQDKWDWFCLESPVVTRKIVTDKEHTLPQSRTVPGIDSLLDASDWHRTAAPGFDDVIWTYSPISNRPIRYLPNISLICNGIVITDRMSLNMLYVSEDLDLIDVSLPSVVVFDQDGRLPINLERTNLVGRELPFTKELTNDLALLLAKNINQYIETITNNNTQETLSRILDMTMPGLGRHYSHNEGISRLLVCGDSLLPVDLDLLEQAQINSIFIDASNLARGQGAWTSEEFQRICTNYWLVDRLDSTKGGRSSWVRKFFEINEDRTKLANLPICGRRILINKQDKDIIVSPGYVPKTFWNRLTIEWESDQWGLYSIGNVPAFECDLNTICNQLKASSSLGFSIIYLDWTSRSQAREKDSISPFAKAWLKTNNEEPLKKISSSKIFN
;
A
#
# COMPACT_ATOMS: atom_id res chain seq x y z
N MET A 1 -27.41 13.52 -53.65
CA MET A 1 -28.79 12.90 -53.69
C MET A 1 -28.70 11.37 -53.51
N LEU A 2 -29.70 10.74 -52.80
CA LEU A 2 -29.67 9.29 -52.48
C LEU A 2 -29.70 8.45 -53.76
N ARG A 3 -28.66 7.58 -53.91
CA ARG A 3 -28.59 6.67 -55.08
C ARG A 3 -29.02 5.25 -54.69
N ILE A 4 -30.11 4.79 -55.41
CA ILE A 4 -30.65 3.46 -55.05
C ILE A 4 -29.98 2.41 -55.96
N PRO A 5 -29.43 1.34 -55.33
CA PRO A 5 -28.78 0.28 -56.13
C PRO A 5 -29.77 -0.39 -57.08
N THR A 6 -29.19 -0.94 -58.24
CA THR A 6 -30.00 -1.38 -59.40
C THR A 6 -30.99 -2.48 -58.99
N ARG A 7 -30.52 -3.48 -58.19
CA ARG A 7 -31.44 -4.61 -57.85
C ARG A 7 -32.59 -4.12 -56.96
N ILE A 8 -32.22 -3.23 -55.97
CA ILE A 8 -33.28 -2.71 -55.06
C ILE A 8 -34.24 -1.82 -55.86
N LYS A 9 -33.65 -1.06 -56.79
CA LYS A 9 -34.49 -0.15 -57.61
C LYS A 9 -35.43 -0.96 -58.51
N THR A 10 -34.91 -2.00 -59.17
CA THR A 10 -35.73 -2.83 -60.07
C THR A 10 -36.89 -3.47 -59.31
N LEU A 11 -36.62 -3.92 -58.09
CA LEU A 11 -37.70 -4.53 -57.28
C LEU A 11 -38.75 -3.49 -56.88
N LEU A 12 -38.28 -2.28 -56.57
CA LEU A 12 -39.21 -1.20 -56.15
C LEU A 12 -40.11 -0.78 -57.31
N GLU A 13 -39.60 -0.84 -58.59
CA GLU A 13 -40.35 -0.36 -59.77
C GLU A 13 -41.52 -1.28 -60.10
N LYS A 14 -41.55 -2.44 -59.46
CA LYS A 14 -42.69 -3.36 -59.70
C LYS A 14 -43.96 -2.86 -59.02
N ASN A 15 -43.84 -1.82 -58.16
CA ASN A 15 -45.01 -1.20 -57.50
C ASN A 15 -44.89 0.33 -57.58
N PRO A 16 -45.57 1.03 -58.54
CA PRO A 16 -45.42 2.47 -58.80
C PRO A 16 -45.88 3.32 -57.60
N GLY A 17 -46.95 2.80 -56.85
CA GLY A 17 -47.39 3.54 -55.63
C GLY A 17 -46.26 3.67 -54.60
N LEU A 18 -45.56 2.56 -54.31
CA LEU A 18 -44.48 2.58 -53.31
C LEU A 18 -43.27 3.35 -53.83
N GLN A 19 -43.09 3.20 -55.13
CA GLN A 19 -41.98 3.97 -55.73
C GLN A 19 -42.23 5.49 -55.58
N GLY A 20 -43.47 5.89 -55.89
CA GLY A 20 -43.82 7.32 -55.68
C GLY A 20 -43.58 7.75 -54.23
N LEU A 21 -43.95 6.90 -53.27
CA LEU A 21 -43.77 7.24 -51.84
C LEU A 21 -42.29 7.43 -51.51
N VAL A 22 -41.42 6.50 -51.96
CA VAL A 22 -39.98 6.54 -51.61
C VAL A 22 -39.34 7.77 -52.26
N LEU A 23 -39.61 8.03 -53.54
CA LEU A 23 -38.93 9.15 -54.25
C LEU A 23 -39.39 10.49 -53.67
N SER A 24 -40.71 10.55 -53.34
CA SER A 24 -41.19 11.80 -52.73
C SER A 24 -40.57 12.01 -51.34
N SER A 25 -40.42 10.89 -50.59
CA SER A 25 -39.80 11.05 -49.26
C SER A 25 -38.35 11.51 -49.39
N ILE A 26 -37.65 10.98 -50.35
CA ILE A 26 -36.23 11.39 -50.54
C ILE A 26 -36.19 12.88 -50.92
N SER A 27 -37.12 13.26 -51.80
CA SER A 27 -37.14 14.66 -52.25
C SER A 27 -37.47 15.61 -51.09
N ASN A 28 -38.51 15.18 -50.26
CA ASN A 28 -38.91 16.04 -49.14
C ASN A 28 -37.78 16.21 -48.13
N LEU A 29 -36.87 15.19 -48.02
CA LEU A 29 -35.87 15.26 -46.94
C LEU A 29 -34.53 15.69 -47.51
N ASP A 30 -34.44 15.95 -48.80
CA ASP A 30 -33.14 16.20 -49.48
C ASP A 30 -32.51 17.49 -48.94
N ALA A 31 -33.34 18.55 -48.86
CA ALA A 31 -32.76 19.84 -48.45
C ALA A 31 -32.29 19.79 -46.98
N TRP A 32 -32.94 18.91 -46.21
CA TRP A 32 -32.62 18.81 -44.77
C TRP A 32 -31.37 17.94 -44.54
N ILE A 33 -31.25 16.91 -45.24
CA ILE A 33 -30.13 15.97 -45.00
C ILE A 33 -28.89 16.47 -45.75
N SER A 34 -29.10 17.18 -46.94
CA SER A 34 -27.96 17.63 -47.77
C SER A 34 -27.21 18.77 -47.06
N ASP A 35 -27.98 19.51 -46.20
CA ASP A 35 -27.33 20.60 -45.43
C ASP A 35 -26.32 20.05 -44.42
N ASN A 36 -26.35 18.77 -44.05
CA ASN A 36 -25.43 17.99 -43.21
C ASN A 36 -24.89 18.82 -42.04
N LYS A 37 -25.67 19.74 -41.50
CA LYS A 37 -25.17 20.53 -40.34
C LYS A 37 -25.57 19.83 -39.03
N THR A 38 -24.93 18.70 -38.66
CA THR A 38 -25.23 18.06 -37.35
C THR A 38 -24.82 18.99 -36.21
N VAL A 39 -25.65 19.98 -35.89
CA VAL A 39 -25.39 21.12 -34.98
C VAL A 39 -25.05 20.60 -33.58
N PHE A 40 -25.52 19.43 -33.18
CA PHE A 40 -25.23 18.94 -31.82
C PHE A 40 -24.10 17.91 -31.86
N PHE A 41 -23.70 17.72 -33.10
CA PHE A 41 -22.63 16.71 -33.24
C PHE A 41 -21.50 17.31 -34.10
N PRO A 42 -20.90 18.39 -33.62
CA PRO A 42 -19.90 19.12 -34.43
C PRO A 42 -18.71 18.23 -34.80
N GLU A 43 -18.65 17.13 -34.07
CA GLU A 43 -17.47 16.28 -34.30
C GLU A 43 -17.82 15.09 -35.21
N TYR A 44 -19.12 14.92 -35.71
CA TYR A 44 -19.60 13.80 -36.57
C TYR A 44 -19.64 14.28 -38.02
N THR A 45 -18.67 13.79 -38.93
CA THR A 45 -18.37 14.47 -40.22
C THR A 45 -19.06 13.73 -41.37
N ASP A 46 -20.00 12.56 -41.07
CA ASP A 46 -20.61 12.09 -42.35
C ASP A 46 -21.85 11.25 -42.04
N HIS A 47 -23.04 11.87 -41.94
CA HIS A 47 -24.34 11.19 -41.77
C HIS A 47 -25.36 11.75 -42.77
N GLY A 48 -24.80 12.26 -43.85
CA GLY A 48 -25.61 12.80 -44.96
C GLY A 48 -25.80 11.76 -46.07
N PHE A 49 -26.05 12.00 -47.30
CA PHE A 49 -26.45 11.05 -48.36
C PHE A 49 -25.28 10.14 -48.73
N THR A 50 -24.08 10.62 -48.43
CA THR A 50 -22.93 9.72 -48.68
C THR A 50 -23.04 8.46 -47.81
N HIS A 51 -23.27 8.67 -46.51
CA HIS A 51 -23.44 7.51 -45.59
C HIS A 51 -24.65 6.67 -45.98
N LEU A 52 -25.72 7.29 -46.24
CA LEU A 52 -26.94 6.51 -46.59
C LEU A 52 -26.72 5.70 -47.88
N ASN A 53 -26.02 6.28 -48.84
CA ASN A 53 -25.75 5.54 -50.09
C ASN A 53 -24.87 4.32 -49.82
N GLU A 54 -24.02 4.47 -48.97
CA GLU A 54 -23.12 3.33 -48.65
C GLU A 54 -23.89 2.21 -47.94
N VAL A 55 -24.74 2.63 -47.05
CA VAL A 55 -25.52 1.59 -46.34
C VAL A 55 -26.41 0.84 -47.33
N LEU A 56 -26.96 1.51 -48.24
CA LEU A 56 -27.85 0.84 -49.21
C LEU A 56 -27.04 -0.04 -50.17
N LEU A 57 -25.94 0.50 -50.49
CA LEU A 57 -25.07 -0.33 -51.36
C LEU A 57 -24.66 -1.62 -50.64
N THR A 58 -24.28 -1.52 -49.40
CA THR A 58 -23.91 -2.72 -48.62
C THR A 58 -25.11 -3.67 -48.46
N ALA A 59 -26.24 -3.01 -48.16
CA ALA A 59 -27.45 -3.86 -48.04
C ALA A 59 -27.67 -4.66 -49.31
N ASP A 60 -27.50 -4.03 -50.47
CA ASP A 60 -27.69 -4.73 -51.76
C ASP A 60 -26.64 -5.83 -51.95
N SER A 61 -25.40 -5.59 -51.47
CA SER A 61 -24.29 -6.53 -51.71
C SER A 61 -24.35 -7.73 -50.77
N ILE A 62 -24.87 -7.55 -49.55
CA ILE A 62 -24.72 -8.65 -48.56
C ILE A 62 -25.91 -9.60 -48.69
N ILE A 63 -27.01 -9.14 -49.36
CA ILE A 63 -28.14 -10.07 -49.54
C ILE A 63 -27.77 -11.11 -50.61
N THR A 64 -28.03 -12.46 -50.29
CA THR A 64 -27.61 -13.53 -51.22
C THR A 64 -28.48 -13.51 -52.48
N ASP A 65 -27.91 -14.03 -53.53
CA ASP A 65 -28.65 -14.06 -54.81
C ASP A 65 -29.92 -14.92 -54.69
N GLU A 66 -29.89 -15.91 -53.86
CA GLU A 66 -31.06 -16.80 -53.69
C GLU A 66 -32.21 -16.08 -52.99
N SER A 67 -31.87 -14.93 -52.28
CA SER A 67 -32.91 -14.23 -51.49
C SER A 67 -33.77 -13.33 -52.40
N TRP A 68 -33.27 -12.84 -53.53
CA TRP A 68 -33.91 -11.74 -54.30
C TRP A 68 -35.22 -12.19 -54.93
N PRO A 69 -35.39 -13.45 -55.36
CA PRO A 69 -36.69 -13.85 -55.93
C PRO A 69 -37.80 -13.86 -54.87
N HIS A 70 -37.40 -13.84 -53.62
CA HIS A 70 -38.44 -13.99 -52.57
C HIS A 70 -38.72 -12.64 -51.90
N LEU A 71 -37.96 -11.62 -52.36
CA LEU A 71 -38.22 -10.29 -51.77
C LEU A 71 -39.33 -9.58 -52.55
N THR A 72 -40.09 -8.72 -51.79
CA THR A 72 -41.25 -8.04 -52.38
C THR A 72 -40.92 -6.55 -52.58
N PRO A 73 -41.72 -5.86 -53.47
CA PRO A 73 -41.50 -4.40 -53.61
C PRO A 73 -41.60 -3.68 -52.27
N GLN A 74 -42.40 -4.21 -51.29
CA GLN A 74 -42.50 -3.59 -49.94
C GLN A 74 -41.18 -3.74 -49.17
N ASP A 75 -40.48 -4.95 -49.37
CA ASP A 75 -39.16 -5.12 -48.70
C ASP A 75 -38.18 -4.03 -49.18
N SER A 76 -38.25 -3.82 -50.57
CA SER A 76 -37.32 -2.80 -51.13
C SER A 76 -37.67 -1.40 -50.62
N ALA A 77 -38.97 -1.09 -50.63
CA ALA A 77 -39.37 0.24 -50.12
C ALA A 77 -39.03 0.41 -48.64
N ALA A 78 -39.32 -0.64 -47.80
CA ALA A 78 -39.01 -0.56 -46.34
C ALA A 78 -37.50 -0.43 -46.11
N MET A 79 -36.70 -1.11 -46.93
CA MET A 79 -35.23 -1.00 -46.77
C MET A 79 -34.76 0.43 -47.05
N ILE A 80 -35.28 1.02 -48.13
CA ILE A 80 -34.83 2.38 -48.50
C ILE A 80 -35.33 3.39 -47.45
N MET A 81 -36.60 3.22 -47.09
CA MET A 81 -37.16 4.18 -46.13
C MET A 81 -36.47 4.07 -44.76
N SER A 82 -36.28 2.82 -44.29
CA SER A 82 -35.65 2.67 -42.96
C SER A 82 -34.21 3.18 -42.98
N VAL A 83 -33.46 3.06 -44.13
CA VAL A 83 -32.09 3.62 -44.21
C VAL A 83 -32.16 5.14 -44.22
N LEU A 84 -33.11 5.61 -44.89
CA LEU A 84 -33.27 7.08 -44.91
C LEU A 84 -33.60 7.62 -43.52
N LEU A 85 -34.28 6.81 -42.65
CA LEU A 85 -34.80 7.35 -41.37
C LEU A 85 -33.83 7.00 -40.23
N HIS A 86 -33.02 5.94 -40.19
CA HIS A 86 -32.42 5.28 -39.00
C HIS A 86 -31.43 6.21 -38.32
N ASP A 87 -30.91 7.31 -39.05
CA ASP A 87 -30.02 8.26 -38.35
C ASP A 87 -30.45 9.70 -38.66
N CYS A 88 -31.57 9.80 -39.23
CA CYS A 88 -31.98 11.15 -39.68
C CYS A 88 -32.16 12.09 -38.48
N ALA A 89 -32.39 11.49 -37.31
CA ALA A 89 -32.63 12.35 -36.12
C ALA A 89 -31.34 13.06 -35.69
N MET A 90 -30.27 12.60 -36.24
CA MET A 90 -29.01 13.24 -35.85
C MET A 90 -28.89 14.62 -36.52
N HIS A 91 -29.78 14.92 -37.45
CA HIS A 91 -29.72 16.21 -38.17
C HIS A 91 -30.74 17.19 -37.58
N ILE A 92 -31.14 16.89 -36.39
CA ILE A 92 -32.21 17.76 -35.83
C ILE A 92 -31.60 19.14 -35.53
N SER A 93 -32.47 20.13 -35.75
CA SER A 93 -31.99 21.51 -35.50
C SER A 93 -32.27 21.94 -34.06
N GLU A 94 -31.67 23.04 -33.65
CA GLU A 94 -31.97 23.57 -32.29
C GLU A 94 -33.47 23.80 -32.10
N ASP A 95 -34.11 24.28 -33.16
CA ASP A 95 -35.56 24.49 -33.06
C ASP A 95 -36.31 23.16 -32.90
N GLY A 96 -35.85 22.26 -33.61
CA GLY A 96 -36.46 20.91 -33.49
C GLY A 96 -36.34 20.35 -32.06
N PHE A 97 -35.11 20.51 -31.49
CA PHE A 97 -34.93 19.99 -30.13
C PHE A 97 -35.85 20.71 -29.14
N TYR A 98 -35.96 22.05 -29.23
CA TYR A 98 -36.83 22.78 -28.28
C TYR A 98 -38.31 22.44 -28.52
N SER A 99 -38.64 22.13 -29.74
CA SER A 99 -40.02 21.64 -29.96
C SER A 99 -40.28 20.32 -29.22
N LEU A 100 -39.24 19.52 -29.07
CA LEU A 100 -39.41 18.22 -28.37
C LEU A 100 -39.59 18.42 -26.87
N ILE A 101 -38.81 19.29 -26.31
CA ILE A 101 -38.81 19.32 -24.81
C ILE A 101 -39.89 20.30 -24.34
N GLN A 102 -40.49 21.08 -25.27
CA GLN A 102 -41.60 21.98 -24.86
C GLN A 102 -42.94 21.30 -25.10
N GLY A 103 -42.83 20.13 -25.66
CA GLY A 103 -44.04 19.27 -25.73
C GLY A 103 -44.92 19.63 -26.93
N THR A 104 -44.41 20.39 -27.89
CA THR A 104 -45.24 20.78 -29.07
C THR A 104 -45.16 19.72 -30.16
N TYR A 105 -44.32 18.68 -30.02
CA TYR A 105 -44.23 17.57 -30.98
C TYR A 105 -45.22 16.45 -30.59
N PRO A 106 -46.03 16.04 -31.52
CA PRO A 106 -47.15 15.14 -31.21
C PRO A 106 -46.67 13.74 -30.81
N SER A 107 -47.49 13.17 -29.88
CA SER A 107 -47.19 11.76 -29.50
C SER A 107 -47.62 10.80 -30.62
N VAL A 108 -46.87 9.70 -30.61
CA VAL A 108 -47.17 8.74 -31.70
C VAL A 108 -47.79 7.47 -31.09
N ASN A 109 -48.83 7.03 -31.81
CA ASN A 109 -49.41 5.72 -31.42
C ASN A 109 -48.96 4.64 -32.41
N SER A 110 -47.84 3.95 -31.89
CA SER A 110 -47.28 2.92 -32.80
C SER A 110 -47.85 1.54 -32.46
N ARG A 111 -47.93 0.68 -33.52
CA ARG A 111 -48.38 -0.71 -33.34
C ARG A 111 -47.34 -1.55 -32.58
N TYR A 112 -46.04 -1.09 -32.56
CA TYR A 112 -44.95 -1.98 -32.09
C TYR A 112 -44.41 -1.50 -30.75
N ILE A 113 -44.72 -0.25 -30.43
CA ILE A 113 -44.11 0.26 -29.19
C ILE A 113 -45.23 0.72 -28.25
N GLU A 114 -44.99 0.42 -26.96
CA GLU A 114 -45.99 0.88 -25.97
C GLU A 114 -45.85 2.40 -25.75
N GLU A 115 -46.83 2.89 -24.98
CA GLU A 115 -46.80 4.34 -24.71
C GLU A 115 -45.50 4.74 -23.98
N GLU A 116 -44.85 5.78 -24.64
CA GLU A 116 -43.55 6.22 -24.09
C GLU A 116 -43.68 7.61 -23.46
N PRO A 117 -42.75 7.88 -22.53
CA PRO A 117 -42.83 9.18 -21.86
C PRO A 117 -42.63 10.35 -22.83
N LYS A 118 -43.23 11.45 -22.35
CA LYS A 118 -43.04 12.67 -23.18
C LYS A 118 -41.56 13.07 -23.21
N TRP A 119 -41.13 13.74 -24.32
CA TRP A 119 -39.70 14.12 -24.47
C TRP A 119 -39.28 15.07 -23.33
N SER A 120 -40.21 15.87 -22.85
CA SER A 120 -39.86 16.81 -21.76
C SER A 120 -39.51 16.06 -20.48
N THR A 121 -40.26 15.04 -20.24
CA THR A 121 -39.95 14.23 -19.04
C THR A 121 -38.60 13.52 -19.20
N LEU A 122 -38.33 12.98 -20.36
CA LEU A 122 -37.05 12.27 -20.59
C LEU A 122 -35.86 13.23 -20.49
N TRP A 123 -36.09 14.41 -21.02
CA TRP A 123 -34.99 15.39 -20.91
C TRP A 123 -34.74 15.76 -19.44
N SER A 124 -35.81 15.94 -18.67
CA SER A 124 -35.63 16.26 -17.25
C SER A 124 -34.89 15.13 -16.51
N GLU A 125 -35.28 13.94 -16.83
CA GLU A 125 -34.60 12.80 -16.17
C GLU A 125 -33.13 12.73 -16.61
N PHE A 126 -32.91 12.97 -17.85
CA PHE A 126 -31.52 12.91 -18.35
C PHE A 126 -30.68 14.01 -17.67
N THR A 127 -31.20 15.18 -17.61
CA THR A 127 -30.43 16.29 -16.99
C THR A 127 -30.15 16.00 -15.52
N ALA A 128 -31.18 15.41 -14.81
CA ALA A 128 -30.92 15.02 -13.40
C ALA A 128 -29.77 14.01 -13.31
N GLU A 129 -29.82 13.16 -14.23
CA GLU A 129 -28.72 12.17 -14.26
C GLU A 129 -27.39 12.85 -14.64
N ALA A 130 -27.42 13.70 -15.61
CA ALA A 130 -26.17 14.33 -16.12
C ALA A 130 -25.52 15.18 -15.03
N LYS A 131 -26.32 15.66 -14.13
CA LYS A 131 -25.74 16.49 -13.05
C LYS A 131 -24.96 15.63 -12.07
N ARG A 132 -25.09 14.33 -12.16
CA ARG A 132 -24.36 13.42 -11.24
C ARG A 132 -23.24 12.71 -12.00
N PHE A 133 -22.98 13.21 -13.22
CA PHE A 133 -21.90 12.54 -13.97
C PHE A 133 -20.58 12.67 -13.19
N HIS A 134 -19.87 11.55 -13.19
CA HIS A 134 -18.56 11.63 -12.52
C HIS A 134 -17.55 12.39 -13.39
N ALA A 135 -16.41 12.82 -12.87
CA ALA A 135 -15.42 13.70 -13.54
C ALA A 135 -14.97 13.11 -14.88
N LYS A 136 -14.95 11.85 -14.91
CA LYS A 136 -14.49 11.21 -16.16
C LYS A 136 -15.49 11.46 -17.32
N LYS A 137 -16.72 11.07 -17.00
CA LYS A 137 -17.75 11.27 -18.06
C LYS A 137 -17.82 12.76 -18.47
N LEU A 138 -17.53 13.69 -17.61
CA LEU A 138 -17.60 15.12 -17.93
C LEU A 138 -16.41 15.53 -18.82
N ILE A 139 -15.27 14.97 -18.49
CA ILE A 139 -14.08 15.31 -19.30
C ILE A 139 -14.22 14.70 -20.70
N GLU A 140 -14.82 13.46 -20.80
CA GLU A 140 -15.03 12.84 -22.13
C GLU A 140 -16.02 13.64 -22.96
N LEU A 141 -17.00 14.14 -22.30
CA LEU A 141 -18.07 14.80 -23.08
C LEU A 141 -17.72 16.28 -23.30
N PHE A 142 -17.10 16.97 -22.25
CA PHE A 142 -17.01 18.45 -22.34
C PHE A 142 -15.54 18.87 -22.43
N GLY A 143 -14.59 17.91 -22.07
CA GLY A 143 -13.15 18.27 -22.06
C GLY A 143 -12.72 18.88 -20.72
N ASP A 144 -13.64 19.01 -19.72
CA ASP A 144 -13.32 19.47 -18.35
C ASP A 144 -14.25 18.81 -17.33
N ASP A 145 -14.03 19.19 -15.91
CA ASP A 145 -14.82 18.45 -14.89
C ASP A 145 -15.82 19.40 -14.21
N ASN A 146 -16.16 20.44 -14.96
CA ASN A 146 -17.19 21.32 -14.41
C ASN A 146 -18.59 20.66 -14.44
N PRO A 147 -19.34 20.90 -13.36
CA PRO A 147 -20.67 20.27 -13.27
C PRO A 147 -21.61 20.81 -14.36
N VAL A 148 -22.58 19.89 -14.72
CA VAL A 148 -23.53 20.22 -15.80
C VAL A 148 -24.57 21.22 -15.26
N ARG A 149 -24.91 22.21 -16.13
CA ARG A 149 -25.95 23.18 -15.76
C ARG A 149 -27.15 23.04 -16.70
N ASP A 150 -28.22 23.75 -16.21
CA ASP A 150 -29.40 23.69 -17.09
C ASP A 150 -29.16 24.52 -18.37
N ILE A 151 -29.87 23.95 -19.47
CA ILE A 151 -29.67 24.71 -20.73
C ILE A 151 -30.54 25.98 -20.71
N PRO A 152 -30.16 27.08 -21.45
CA PRO A 152 -30.93 28.32 -21.48
C PRO A 152 -32.30 28.13 -22.16
N GLN A 153 -33.30 29.06 -21.73
CA GLN A 153 -34.67 28.97 -22.29
C GLN A 153 -34.67 29.39 -23.77
N SER A 154 -33.72 30.32 -24.06
CA SER A 154 -33.66 30.76 -25.47
C SER A 154 -32.54 30.01 -26.21
N LYS A 155 -32.92 29.52 -27.45
CA LYS A 155 -31.94 28.73 -28.23
C LYS A 155 -30.75 29.59 -28.66
N ILE A 156 -30.87 30.93 -28.76
CA ILE A 156 -29.78 31.81 -29.24
C ILE A 156 -28.66 31.86 -28.20
N ASP A 157 -28.99 31.40 -27.00
CA ASP A 157 -27.97 31.51 -25.92
C ASP A 157 -27.28 30.17 -25.71
N LEU A 158 -27.49 29.19 -26.61
CA LEU A 158 -26.88 27.87 -26.39
C LEU A 158 -25.36 27.96 -26.62
N SER A 159 -24.70 27.54 -25.55
CA SER A 159 -23.23 27.46 -25.72
C SER A 159 -22.83 26.13 -26.40
N GLY A 160 -21.54 26.05 -26.83
CA GLY A 160 -21.00 24.77 -27.38
C GLY A 160 -21.19 23.61 -26.39
N ARG A 161 -20.99 23.85 -25.22
CA ARG A 161 -21.14 22.82 -24.16
C ARG A 161 -22.59 22.34 -24.08
N ASP A 162 -23.55 23.26 -24.12
CA ASP A 162 -24.97 22.87 -24.09
C ASP A 162 -25.32 21.99 -25.30
N LYS A 163 -24.73 22.32 -26.37
CA LYS A 163 -25.03 21.54 -27.60
C LYS A 163 -24.47 20.11 -27.48
N LEU A 164 -23.33 19.98 -26.81
CA LEU A 164 -22.77 18.63 -26.62
C LEU A 164 -23.65 17.81 -25.67
N LEU A 165 -24.14 18.50 -24.65
CA LEU A 165 -25.05 17.79 -23.73
C LEU A 165 -26.33 17.33 -24.46
N ILE A 166 -26.82 18.27 -25.29
CA ILE A 166 -28.04 17.92 -26.06
C ILE A 166 -27.72 16.79 -27.03
N GLY A 167 -26.58 16.92 -27.59
CA GLY A 167 -26.14 15.84 -28.53
C GLY A 167 -26.17 14.47 -27.86
N GLU A 168 -25.63 14.40 -26.61
CA GLU A 168 -25.64 13.10 -25.90
C GLU A 168 -27.06 12.60 -25.65
N PHE A 169 -27.91 13.49 -25.37
CA PHE A 169 -29.32 13.10 -25.18
C PHE A 169 -29.92 12.57 -26.49
N ILE A 170 -29.69 13.28 -27.61
CA ILE A 170 -30.27 12.87 -28.91
C ILE A 170 -29.64 11.54 -29.35
N ARG A 171 -28.43 11.40 -29.11
CA ARG A 171 -27.75 10.14 -29.49
C ARG A 171 -28.40 8.94 -28.80
N ARG A 172 -28.83 9.06 -27.53
CA ARG A 172 -29.42 7.93 -26.77
C ARG A 172 -30.84 7.62 -27.28
N HIS A 173 -31.34 8.72 -27.92
CA HIS A 173 -32.77 8.50 -28.23
C HIS A 173 -33.03 8.70 -29.72
N HIS A 174 -31.99 8.68 -30.49
CA HIS A 174 -32.19 9.04 -31.91
C HIS A 174 -33.02 7.96 -32.64
N ALA A 175 -32.83 6.79 -32.27
CA ALA A 175 -33.61 5.76 -32.98
C ALA A 175 -35.12 5.95 -32.72
N ARG A 176 -35.40 6.30 -31.44
CA ARG A 176 -36.83 6.57 -31.15
C ARG A 176 -37.35 7.74 -31.99
N LEU A 177 -36.59 8.78 -31.96
CA LEU A 177 -37.03 9.97 -32.71
C LEU A 177 -37.14 9.66 -34.20
N ALA A 178 -36.25 8.88 -34.70
CA ALA A 178 -36.35 8.48 -36.13
C ALA A 178 -37.69 7.78 -36.42
N HIS A 179 -38.12 6.95 -35.54
CA HIS A 179 -39.43 6.30 -35.70
C HIS A 179 -40.57 7.32 -35.66
N GLU A 180 -40.46 8.24 -34.78
CA GLU A 180 -41.55 9.25 -34.65
C GLU A 180 -41.56 10.20 -35.85
N ILE A 181 -40.36 10.41 -36.41
CA ILE A 181 -40.31 11.27 -37.62
C ILE A 181 -41.06 10.58 -38.77
N ALA A 182 -41.05 9.30 -38.75
CA ALA A 182 -41.82 8.60 -39.81
C ALA A 182 -43.32 8.92 -39.72
N PHE A 183 -43.83 9.36 -38.49
CA PHE A 183 -45.27 9.68 -38.31
C PHE A 183 -45.53 11.16 -38.54
N ASN A 184 -44.66 11.87 -37.90
CA ASN A 184 -45.08 13.28 -37.74
C ASN A 184 -44.16 14.20 -38.54
N GLY A 185 -43.16 13.57 -39.24
CA GLY A 185 -42.21 14.42 -39.98
C GLY A 185 -41.11 15.00 -39.08
N VAL A 186 -40.16 15.74 -39.69
CA VAL A 186 -39.00 16.28 -38.94
C VAL A 186 -39.45 17.52 -38.15
N PRO A 187 -39.21 17.51 -36.89
CA PRO A 187 -39.63 18.66 -36.06
C PRO A 187 -38.88 19.94 -36.46
N GLY A 188 -39.72 21.04 -36.69
CA GLY A 188 -39.11 22.32 -37.15
C GLY A 188 -39.60 23.48 -36.28
N CYS A 189 -39.47 24.76 -36.80
CA CYS A 189 -39.78 25.98 -36.01
C CYS A 189 -41.30 26.15 -35.89
N ASN A 190 -41.79 26.49 -34.61
CA ASN A 190 -43.19 26.88 -34.33
C ASN A 190 -44.18 25.79 -34.71
N GLY A 191 -43.73 24.51 -34.75
CA GLY A 191 -44.75 23.45 -34.97
C GLY A 191 -44.78 23.00 -36.43
N ASN A 192 -43.87 23.71 -37.30
CA ASN A 192 -43.81 23.27 -38.71
C ASN A 192 -42.95 21.99 -38.84
N VAL A 193 -43.52 21.11 -39.66
CA VAL A 193 -42.77 19.84 -39.80
C VAL A 193 -42.56 19.57 -41.29
N ILE A 194 -41.34 19.04 -41.57
CA ILE A 194 -41.17 18.48 -42.93
C ILE A 194 -41.82 17.09 -43.00
N LYS A 195 -43.05 17.01 -43.69
CA LYS A 195 -43.86 15.76 -43.60
C LYS A 195 -43.45 14.81 -44.72
N LEU A 196 -43.53 13.55 -44.30
CA LEU A 196 -43.38 12.53 -45.35
C LEU A 196 -44.70 12.33 -46.10
N PRO A 197 -44.66 11.95 -47.38
CA PRO A 197 -45.88 11.81 -48.18
C PRO A 197 -46.85 10.78 -47.59
N GLU A 198 -48.11 10.91 -48.06
CA GLU A 198 -49.13 9.95 -47.58
C GLU A 198 -48.81 8.52 -48.03
N GLU A 199 -49.03 7.57 -46.98
CA GLU A 199 -48.64 6.18 -47.31
C GLU A 199 -49.71 5.49 -48.18
N PRO A 200 -49.27 4.69 -49.09
CA PRO A 200 -50.19 3.97 -50.00
C PRO A 200 -50.99 2.89 -49.26
N GLU A 201 -50.35 2.32 -48.18
CA GLU A 201 -51.00 1.33 -47.31
C GLU A 201 -50.95 1.79 -45.84
N THR A 202 -52.17 1.68 -45.22
CA THR A 202 -52.23 2.17 -43.82
C THR A 202 -51.26 1.37 -42.93
N GLY A 203 -50.40 2.09 -42.25
CA GLY A 203 -49.55 1.45 -41.22
C GLY A 203 -48.14 1.15 -41.76
N PHE A 204 -47.83 1.35 -43.08
CA PHE A 204 -46.52 0.99 -43.68
C PHE A 204 -45.43 1.94 -43.18
N LEU A 205 -45.60 3.22 -43.08
CA LEU A 205 -44.56 4.15 -42.58
C LEU A 205 -44.21 3.85 -41.12
N ASP A 206 -45.32 3.48 -40.32
CA ASP A 206 -45.00 3.04 -38.94
C ASP A 206 -44.03 1.85 -38.94
N LEU A 207 -44.27 0.86 -39.86
CA LEU A 207 -43.36 -0.32 -39.93
C LEU A 207 -41.95 0.13 -40.34
N CYS A 208 -41.84 1.04 -41.40
CA CYS A 208 -40.50 1.50 -41.82
C CYS A 208 -39.79 2.22 -40.67
N GLY A 209 -40.53 3.09 -39.95
CA GLY A 209 -39.93 3.75 -38.76
C GLY A 209 -39.47 2.74 -37.70
N PHE A 210 -40.31 1.75 -37.52
CA PHE A 210 -39.94 0.74 -36.48
C PHE A 210 -38.69 -0.04 -36.92
N ILE A 211 -38.64 -0.40 -38.24
CA ILE A 211 -37.43 -1.11 -38.72
C ILE A 211 -36.21 -0.21 -38.50
N ALA A 212 -36.33 1.08 -38.75
CA ALA A 212 -35.21 2.00 -38.48
C ALA A 212 -34.87 2.05 -36.99
N ARG A 213 -35.85 2.04 -36.19
CA ARG A 213 -35.66 2.09 -34.73
C ARG A 213 -34.98 0.81 -34.22
N SER A 214 -35.22 -0.26 -34.84
CA SER A 214 -34.75 -1.57 -34.34
C SER A 214 -33.21 -1.65 -34.33
N HIS A 215 -32.49 -0.66 -35.00
CA HIS A 215 -31.01 -0.76 -35.04
C HIS A 215 -30.39 -0.37 -33.71
N ASN A 216 -31.17 0.10 -32.87
CA ASN A 216 -30.67 0.37 -31.50
C ASN A 216 -31.28 -0.60 -30.50
N MET A 217 -31.88 -1.74 -31.00
CA MET A 217 -32.44 -2.85 -30.18
C MET A 217 -31.78 -4.16 -30.60
N SER A 218 -31.78 -5.05 -29.54
CA SER A 218 -31.37 -6.38 -30.03
C SER A 218 -32.39 -6.92 -31.07
N LEU A 219 -31.88 -7.57 -32.09
CA LEU A 219 -32.76 -8.05 -33.17
C LEU A 219 -33.84 -8.99 -32.62
N ARG A 220 -33.54 -9.68 -31.67
CA ARG A 220 -34.55 -10.59 -31.09
C ARG A 220 -35.68 -9.81 -30.43
N SER A 221 -35.23 -8.93 -29.63
CA SER A 221 -36.28 -8.12 -28.94
C SER A 221 -37.15 -7.40 -29.98
N ALA A 222 -36.51 -6.89 -31.00
CA ALA A 222 -37.30 -6.20 -32.04
C ALA A 222 -38.26 -7.16 -32.75
N THR A 223 -37.77 -8.30 -32.97
CA THR A 223 -38.65 -9.29 -33.64
C THR A 223 -39.81 -9.71 -32.74
N ASP A 224 -39.65 -9.75 -31.45
CA ASP A 224 -40.69 -10.19 -30.50
C ASP A 224 -41.82 -9.15 -30.42
N LYS A 225 -41.46 -7.95 -30.93
CA LYS A 225 -42.53 -6.92 -30.88
C LYS A 225 -43.53 -7.10 -32.01
N LEU A 226 -43.11 -7.95 -32.98
CA LEU A 226 -44.10 -8.26 -34.04
C LEU A 226 -45.11 -9.32 -33.56
N GLU A 227 -46.38 -9.23 -34.01
CA GLU A 227 -47.36 -10.27 -33.64
C GLU A 227 -46.90 -11.67 -34.11
N ASN A 228 -47.19 -12.75 -33.28
CA ASN A 228 -46.63 -14.11 -33.55
C ASN A 228 -46.99 -14.60 -34.95
N ASN A 229 -48.19 -14.26 -35.44
CA ASN A 229 -48.58 -14.78 -36.78
C ASN A 229 -48.06 -13.87 -37.90
N LYS A 230 -47.40 -12.78 -37.54
CA LYS A 230 -46.94 -11.83 -38.59
C LYS A 230 -45.41 -11.73 -38.58
N LYS A 231 -44.70 -12.64 -37.95
CA LYS A 231 -43.23 -12.54 -37.78
C LYS A 231 -42.52 -12.89 -39.08
N GLN A 232 -43.20 -13.66 -39.94
CA GLN A 232 -42.52 -14.04 -41.20
C GLN A 232 -42.79 -12.99 -42.27
N VAL A 233 -44.06 -12.59 -42.29
CA VAL A 233 -44.42 -11.55 -43.29
C VAL A 233 -45.45 -10.61 -42.65
N HIS A 234 -45.12 -9.33 -42.66
CA HIS A 234 -46.03 -8.30 -42.14
C HIS A 234 -46.09 -7.12 -43.13
N LEU A 235 -47.42 -6.87 -43.57
CA LEU A 235 -47.64 -5.85 -44.61
C LEU A 235 -46.78 -6.13 -45.84
N ASN A 236 -46.67 -7.50 -46.09
CA ASN A 236 -45.94 -8.05 -47.26
C ASN A 236 -44.45 -7.69 -47.21
N THR A 237 -44.04 -7.44 -45.94
CA THR A 237 -42.61 -7.19 -45.73
C THR A 237 -42.00 -8.30 -44.85
N HIS A 238 -40.88 -8.76 -45.34
CA HIS A 238 -40.12 -9.66 -44.46
C HIS A 238 -39.29 -8.86 -43.45
N THR A 239 -40.01 -8.45 -42.40
CA THR A 239 -39.55 -7.37 -41.51
C THR A 239 -38.27 -7.79 -40.78
N PRO A 240 -38.23 -9.01 -40.13
CA PRO A 240 -36.99 -9.38 -39.42
C PRO A 240 -35.79 -9.43 -40.38
N PHE A 241 -36.06 -9.85 -41.62
CA PHE A 241 -34.94 -9.92 -42.58
C PHE A 241 -34.46 -8.52 -42.92
N VAL A 242 -35.34 -7.53 -43.16
CA VAL A 242 -34.93 -6.15 -43.51
C VAL A 242 -34.25 -5.50 -42.30
N MET A 243 -34.78 -5.74 -41.03
CA MET A 243 -34.10 -5.22 -39.81
C MET A 243 -32.65 -5.70 -39.74
N LEU A 244 -32.58 -6.99 -40.04
CA LEU A 244 -31.22 -7.59 -39.99
C LEU A 244 -30.31 -6.95 -41.04
N VAL A 245 -30.80 -6.80 -42.28
CA VAL A 245 -29.96 -6.25 -43.36
C VAL A 245 -29.56 -4.81 -43.02
N LEU A 246 -30.47 -4.02 -42.51
CA LEU A 246 -30.12 -2.65 -42.10
C LEU A 246 -29.04 -2.64 -41.02
N ARG A 247 -29.18 -3.56 -40.05
CA ARG A 247 -28.26 -3.54 -38.89
C ARG A 247 -26.85 -3.95 -39.32
N ILE A 248 -26.83 -5.00 -40.16
CA ILE A 248 -25.49 -5.49 -40.56
C ILE A 248 -24.86 -4.49 -41.55
N SER A 249 -25.75 -3.92 -42.37
CA SER A 249 -25.21 -2.95 -43.34
C SER A 249 -24.72 -1.70 -42.63
N ASP A 250 -25.41 -1.31 -41.65
CA ASP A 250 -24.97 -0.12 -40.88
C ASP A 250 -23.71 -0.41 -40.07
N TYR A 251 -23.51 -1.71 -39.58
CA TYR A 251 -22.39 -2.10 -38.72
C TYR A 251 -21.11 -2.29 -39.54
N ILE A 252 -21.25 -2.90 -40.83
CA ILE A 252 -20.10 -3.36 -41.64
C ILE A 252 -19.60 -2.20 -42.50
N GLN A 253 -20.25 -1.04 -42.45
CA GLN A 253 -19.73 0.08 -43.27
C GLN A 253 -18.25 0.33 -42.95
N ILE A 254 -17.37 -0.50 -43.41
CA ILE A 254 -15.90 -0.60 -43.49
C ILE A 254 -15.46 0.12 -44.77
N HIS A 255 -15.07 1.53 -45.05
CA HIS A 255 -14.65 2.47 -46.10
C HIS A 255 -13.66 1.83 -47.08
N SER A 256 -13.84 2.27 -48.51
CA SER A 256 -12.73 2.61 -49.44
C SER A 256 -13.27 3.33 -50.66
N GLU A 257 -12.54 4.54 -51.21
CA GLU A 257 -12.71 5.14 -52.55
C GLU A 257 -11.49 4.82 -53.43
N ARG A 258 -11.70 3.72 -54.34
CA ARG A 258 -11.74 3.56 -55.81
C ARG A 258 -11.98 2.09 -56.14
N ALA A 259 -13.06 1.43 -56.38
CA ALA A 259 -14.18 1.03 -57.22
C ALA A 259 -13.89 -0.34 -57.88
N PRO A 260 -14.78 -1.24 -58.05
CA PRO A 260 -15.33 -2.59 -58.33
C PRO A 260 -14.40 -3.41 -59.22
N LYS A 261 -13.21 -3.98 -58.92
CA LYS A 261 -12.18 -3.14 -59.61
C LYS A 261 -12.61 -1.67 -59.66
N LYS A 262 -13.63 -1.35 -58.72
CA LYS A 262 -14.32 -0.11 -58.26
C LYS A 262 -15.31 -0.49 -57.13
N LEU A 263 -14.98 -1.62 -56.19
CA LEU A 263 -16.03 -1.79 -55.16
C LEU A 263 -15.42 -2.48 -53.94
N LEU A 264 -14.10 -2.21 -53.71
CA LEU A 264 -13.65 -2.63 -52.36
C LEU A 264 -12.33 -1.94 -52.04
N SER A 265 -12.32 -0.65 -51.93
CA SER A 265 -11.12 0.01 -51.37
C SER A 265 -11.54 1.12 -50.39
N ILE A 266 -11.18 0.95 -49.19
CA ILE A 266 -10.60 1.29 -47.88
C ILE A 266 -10.93 2.74 -47.52
N LYS A 267 -11.82 3.12 -46.40
CA LYS A 267 -11.86 3.61 -45.01
C LYS A 267 -13.28 3.49 -44.44
N GLY A 268 -13.71 2.75 -43.21
CA GLY A 268 -13.72 2.89 -41.73
C GLY A 268 -14.94 2.19 -41.12
N LEU A 269 -14.68 1.38 -40.12
CA LEU A 269 -15.29 1.03 -38.81
C LEU A 269 -15.63 2.30 -38.01
N VAL A 270 -16.86 3.04 -38.11
CA VAL A 270 -17.91 3.93 -37.57
C VAL A 270 -17.25 5.00 -36.68
N SER A 271 -17.58 6.41 -37.13
CA SER A 271 -17.96 7.82 -36.95
C SER A 271 -16.74 8.63 -36.48
N PRO A 272 -16.19 9.66 -37.29
CA PRO A 272 -15.02 10.50 -37.05
C PRO A 272 -15.21 11.42 -35.83
N ILE A 273 -14.65 10.88 -34.56
CA ILE A 273 -14.23 12.15 -33.91
C ILE A 273 -13.88 11.86 -32.45
N SER A 274 -12.76 10.95 -32.27
CA SER A 274 -11.80 11.12 -31.17
C SER A 274 -10.43 10.58 -31.61
N THR A 275 -9.33 11.40 -31.70
CA THR A 275 -7.94 10.91 -31.93
C THR A 275 -7.85 9.39 -31.81
N GLY A 276 -8.67 8.75 -30.95
CA GLY A 276 -8.69 7.27 -30.74
C GLY A 276 -9.39 6.53 -31.87
N GLU A 277 -10.28 7.14 -32.49
CA GLU A 277 -11.12 6.54 -33.55
C GLU A 277 -10.40 6.61 -34.90
N TRP A 278 -9.52 7.64 -35.14
CA TRP A 278 -8.65 7.70 -36.34
C TRP A 278 -7.53 6.66 -36.24
N LYS A 279 -7.09 6.51 -35.07
CA LYS A 279 -6.02 5.50 -34.86
C LYS A 279 -6.53 4.09 -35.17
N LYS A 280 -7.77 3.82 -34.83
CA LYS A 280 -8.36 2.48 -35.13
C LYS A 280 -8.48 2.26 -36.63
N HIS A 281 -8.83 3.34 -37.25
CA HIS A 281 -8.95 3.24 -38.72
C HIS A 281 -7.59 3.02 -39.37
N ASP A 282 -6.66 3.74 -38.97
CA ASP A 282 -5.32 3.62 -39.57
C ASP A 282 -4.70 2.25 -39.29
N ALA A 283 -5.38 1.65 -38.30
CA ALA A 283 -4.75 0.36 -37.91
C ALA A 283 -5.20 -0.77 -38.84
N VAL A 284 -6.38 -0.60 -39.54
CA VAL A 284 -6.88 -1.67 -40.43
C VAL A 284 -6.16 -1.56 -41.78
N ILE A 285 -5.54 -2.66 -42.22
CA ILE A 285 -4.70 -2.61 -43.44
C ILE A 285 -5.54 -3.04 -44.65
N GLU A 286 -6.18 -4.23 -44.40
CA GLU A 286 -6.96 -4.72 -45.56
C GLU A 286 -8.12 -5.59 -45.05
N ILE A 287 -9.23 -5.53 -45.90
CA ILE A 287 -10.37 -6.44 -45.63
C ILE A 287 -10.60 -7.31 -46.87
N ASN A 288 -10.53 -8.62 -46.66
CA ASN A 288 -10.81 -9.49 -47.81
C ASN A 288 -11.70 -10.66 -47.40
N GLN A 289 -12.29 -11.29 -48.45
CA GLN A 289 -13.04 -12.52 -48.16
C GLN A 289 -12.10 -13.69 -47.86
N ALA A 290 -12.25 -14.12 -46.54
CA ALA A 290 -11.31 -15.19 -46.13
C ALA A 290 -11.33 -16.35 -47.13
N HIS A 291 -10.07 -16.73 -47.70
CA HIS A 291 -9.89 -17.71 -48.80
C HIS A 291 -10.28 -19.12 -48.36
N THR A 292 -10.32 -19.39 -46.97
CA THR A 292 -10.61 -20.79 -46.55
C THR A 292 -12.07 -20.92 -46.12
N ASP A 293 -12.77 -19.76 -45.84
CA ASP A 293 -14.20 -19.76 -45.47
C ASP A 293 -14.92 -18.69 -46.30
N PRO A 294 -15.67 -19.10 -47.33
CA PRO A 294 -16.32 -18.17 -48.27
C PRO A 294 -17.41 -17.33 -47.59
N GLU A 295 -17.77 -17.66 -46.36
CA GLU A 295 -18.81 -16.88 -45.67
C GLU A 295 -18.16 -16.04 -44.56
N ALA A 296 -16.76 -15.94 -44.58
CA ALA A 296 -16.09 -15.13 -43.55
C ALA A 296 -15.39 -13.93 -44.20
N ILE A 297 -15.50 -12.87 -43.41
CA ILE A 297 -14.69 -11.70 -43.79
C ILE A 297 -13.43 -11.66 -42.90
N TYR A 298 -12.31 -11.52 -43.67
CA TYR A 298 -11.07 -11.45 -42.88
C TYR A 298 -10.58 -9.99 -42.84
N ILE A 299 -10.27 -9.58 -41.55
CA ILE A 299 -9.79 -8.20 -41.40
C ILE A 299 -8.33 -8.26 -40.91
N ASP A 300 -7.46 -7.73 -41.86
CA ASP A 300 -6.05 -7.61 -41.43
C ASP A 300 -5.80 -6.23 -40.79
N ALA A 301 -5.41 -6.29 -39.45
CA ALA A 301 -5.24 -5.01 -38.73
C ALA A 301 -3.88 -5.01 -38.02
N GLU A 302 -3.30 -3.69 -37.98
CA GLU A 302 -2.02 -3.55 -37.26
C GLU A 302 -2.07 -2.32 -36.36
N PRO A 303 -2.62 -2.56 -35.24
CA PRO A 303 -2.75 -1.42 -34.31
C PRO A 303 -1.39 -0.92 -33.83
N SER A 304 -1.33 0.40 -33.57
CA SER A 304 -0.03 1.01 -33.22
C SER A 304 0.20 0.97 -31.70
N ASP A 305 -0.92 0.70 -30.90
CA ASP A 305 -0.72 0.58 -29.44
C ASP A 305 -1.75 -0.41 -28.85
N ALA A 306 -1.57 -0.74 -27.58
CA ALA A 306 -2.37 -1.82 -26.94
C ALA A 306 -3.83 -1.38 -26.76
N ILE A 307 -4.05 -0.06 -26.58
CA ILE A 307 -5.44 0.42 -26.39
C ILE A 307 -6.22 0.23 -27.70
N THR A 308 -5.60 0.61 -28.80
CA THR A 308 -6.26 0.40 -30.10
C THR A 308 -6.48 -1.09 -30.38
N PHE A 309 -5.45 -1.89 -30.03
CA PHE A 309 -5.63 -3.37 -30.18
C PHE A 309 -6.87 -3.84 -29.43
N LYS A 310 -7.00 -3.47 -28.12
CA LYS A 310 -8.15 -3.92 -27.30
C LYS A 310 -9.47 -3.41 -27.90
N SER A 311 -9.46 -2.18 -28.25
CA SER A 311 -10.70 -1.58 -28.81
C SER A 311 -11.12 -2.30 -30.10
N LEU A 312 -10.22 -2.55 -31.07
CA LEU A 312 -10.57 -3.25 -32.33
C LEU A 312 -11.01 -4.69 -32.07
N THR A 313 -10.29 -5.34 -31.15
CA THR A 313 -10.72 -6.72 -30.83
C THR A 313 -12.16 -6.72 -30.29
N ALA A 314 -12.47 -5.73 -29.43
CA ALA A 314 -13.85 -5.65 -28.90
C ALA A 314 -14.85 -5.34 -30.04
N LEU A 315 -14.42 -4.43 -30.86
CA LEU A 315 -15.30 -4.10 -32.01
C LEU A 315 -15.58 -5.34 -32.87
N PHE A 316 -14.54 -6.06 -33.32
CA PHE A 316 -14.74 -7.26 -34.15
C PHE A 316 -15.59 -8.31 -33.43
N SER A 317 -15.34 -8.43 -32.17
CA SER A 317 -16.17 -9.39 -31.40
C SER A 317 -17.64 -8.95 -31.36
N GLY A 318 -17.83 -7.60 -31.18
CA GLY A 318 -19.21 -7.07 -31.20
C GLY A 318 -19.92 -7.37 -32.53
N ILE A 319 -19.21 -7.16 -33.63
CA ILE A 319 -19.82 -7.42 -34.95
C ILE A 319 -20.15 -8.92 -35.08
N GLN A 320 -19.20 -9.72 -34.68
CA GLN A 320 -19.47 -11.17 -34.75
C GLN A 320 -20.70 -11.54 -33.92
N GLN A 321 -20.81 -10.94 -32.76
CA GLN A 321 -22.00 -11.24 -31.92
C GLN A 321 -23.29 -10.83 -32.65
N GLU A 322 -23.22 -9.66 -33.30
CA GLU A 322 -24.42 -9.24 -34.06
C GLU A 322 -24.72 -10.22 -35.20
N LEU A 323 -23.74 -10.72 -35.93
CA LEU A 323 -23.96 -11.72 -36.99
C LEU A 323 -24.54 -13.01 -36.42
N ASP A 324 -23.97 -13.47 -35.25
CA ASP A 324 -24.50 -14.72 -34.65
C ASP A 324 -25.98 -14.57 -34.32
N MET A 325 -26.31 -13.38 -33.71
CA MET A 325 -27.74 -13.15 -33.36
C MET A 325 -28.60 -13.10 -34.63
N SER A 326 -28.09 -12.47 -35.67
CA SER A 326 -28.87 -12.34 -36.92
C SER A 326 -29.13 -13.72 -37.55
N TRP A 327 -28.13 -14.54 -37.58
CA TRP A 327 -28.33 -15.88 -38.19
C TRP A 327 -29.27 -16.74 -37.33
N SER A 328 -29.07 -16.60 -36.05
CA SER A 328 -29.98 -17.36 -35.16
C SER A 328 -31.45 -16.96 -35.41
N VAL A 329 -31.71 -15.62 -35.49
CA VAL A 329 -33.10 -15.16 -35.70
C VAL A 329 -33.58 -15.58 -37.09
N LEU A 330 -32.72 -15.49 -38.11
CA LEU A 330 -33.12 -15.91 -39.47
C LEU A 330 -33.49 -17.40 -39.51
N GLY A 331 -32.66 -18.21 -38.89
CA GLY A 331 -32.94 -19.67 -38.85
C GLY A 331 -34.27 -19.98 -38.14
N GLU A 332 -34.51 -19.28 -37.10
CA GLU A 332 -35.73 -19.54 -36.30
C GLU A 332 -36.99 -19.08 -37.05
N ILE A 333 -36.86 -17.92 -37.66
CA ILE A 333 -38.11 -17.33 -38.19
C ILE A 333 -38.36 -17.91 -39.59
N TYR A 334 -37.26 -18.08 -40.38
CA TYR A 334 -37.52 -18.44 -41.80
C TYR A 334 -37.02 -19.85 -42.10
N GLY A 335 -36.22 -20.49 -41.27
CA GLY A 335 -35.42 -21.72 -41.55
C GLY A 335 -36.31 -22.90 -41.92
N ARG A 336 -37.63 -22.98 -41.34
CA ARG A 336 -38.44 -24.21 -41.56
C ARG A 336 -39.50 -23.96 -42.65
N TYR A 337 -39.45 -22.75 -43.23
CA TYR A 337 -40.57 -22.43 -44.13
C TYR A 337 -40.04 -22.22 -45.55
N GLU A 338 -40.47 -23.20 -46.50
CA GLU A 338 -40.14 -22.99 -47.92
C GLU A 338 -41.21 -22.10 -48.58
N PRO A 339 -40.76 -21.08 -49.48
CA PRO A 339 -39.40 -20.85 -50.01
C PRO A 339 -38.63 -19.83 -49.16
N LEU A 340 -39.07 -19.43 -47.97
CA LEU A 340 -38.48 -18.32 -47.20
C LEU A 340 -37.17 -18.75 -46.53
N CYS A 341 -36.91 -20.04 -46.43
CA CYS A 341 -35.65 -20.51 -45.81
C CYS A 341 -34.45 -20.09 -46.64
N GLU A 342 -34.75 -19.51 -47.89
CA GLU A 342 -33.62 -19.11 -48.76
C GLU A 342 -33.21 -17.66 -48.45
N LEU A 343 -33.99 -16.94 -47.57
CA LEU A 343 -33.54 -15.60 -47.18
C LEU A 343 -32.25 -15.65 -46.35
N GLY A 344 -31.27 -14.96 -46.88
CA GLY A 344 -29.98 -15.06 -46.17
C GLY A 344 -29.04 -13.93 -46.59
N ILE A 345 -27.93 -13.75 -45.82
CA ILE A 345 -26.87 -12.78 -46.21
C ILE A 345 -25.57 -13.55 -46.46
N THR A 346 -24.57 -12.91 -47.14
CA THR A 346 -23.40 -13.61 -47.70
C THR A 346 -22.31 -13.74 -46.64
N ILE A 347 -22.51 -13.02 -45.43
CA ILE A 347 -21.42 -13.06 -44.44
C ILE A 347 -21.95 -13.74 -43.16
N ARG A 348 -21.07 -14.60 -42.63
CA ARG A 348 -21.51 -15.30 -41.40
C ARG A 348 -20.48 -15.10 -40.28
N ARG A 349 -19.25 -14.81 -40.69
CA ARG A 349 -18.20 -14.74 -39.67
C ARG A 349 -17.24 -13.58 -40.01
N ILE A 350 -16.72 -13.05 -38.85
CA ILE A 350 -15.62 -12.09 -39.00
C ILE A 350 -14.36 -12.69 -38.36
N ARG A 351 -13.31 -12.69 -39.22
CA ARG A 351 -12.00 -13.11 -38.69
C ARG A 351 -11.00 -11.96 -38.86
N SER A 352 -10.01 -12.07 -37.83
CA SER A 352 -9.05 -10.97 -37.97
C SER A 352 -7.66 -11.43 -37.55
N SER A 353 -6.70 -10.54 -38.09
CA SER A 353 -5.31 -10.86 -37.68
C SER A 353 -5.14 -10.70 -36.17
N LEU A 354 -6.16 -10.15 -35.48
CA LEU A 354 -6.02 -9.89 -34.02
C LEU A 354 -6.66 -11.02 -33.22
N ASP A 355 -7.22 -12.08 -33.84
CA ASP A 355 -7.99 -13.14 -33.13
C ASP A 355 -7.04 -13.97 -32.25
N ASP A 356 -5.75 -14.10 -32.76
CA ASP A 356 -4.78 -14.88 -31.97
C ASP A 356 -3.57 -13.99 -31.62
N ILE A 357 -3.45 -13.77 -30.35
CA ILE A 357 -2.43 -12.79 -29.90
C ILE A 357 -1.02 -13.33 -30.19
N ASN A 358 -0.84 -14.69 -29.96
CA ASN A 358 0.50 -15.26 -30.20
C ASN A 358 0.87 -15.19 -31.69
N ALA A 359 -0.11 -15.52 -32.52
CA ALA A 359 0.17 -15.43 -33.98
C ALA A 359 0.40 -13.97 -34.40
N PHE A 360 -0.34 -13.04 -33.80
CA PHE A 360 -0.18 -11.60 -34.15
C PHE A 360 1.21 -11.11 -33.71
N THR A 361 1.61 -11.47 -32.54
CA THR A 361 2.93 -11.01 -32.04
C THR A 361 4.07 -11.62 -32.85
N ALA A 362 3.89 -12.90 -33.26
CA ALA A 362 4.97 -13.56 -34.04
C ALA A 362 5.08 -12.96 -35.44
N SER A 363 3.98 -12.57 -36.00
CA SER A 363 4.00 -12.12 -37.41
C SER A 363 4.25 -10.62 -37.49
N LYS A 364 3.70 -9.87 -36.53
CA LYS A 364 3.72 -8.41 -36.74
C LYS A 364 4.73 -7.75 -35.80
N LYS A 365 5.21 -8.41 -34.80
CA LYS A 365 6.27 -7.96 -33.86
C LYS A 365 6.01 -6.53 -33.38
N PRO A 366 4.87 -6.30 -32.71
CA PRO A 366 4.57 -4.94 -32.26
C PRO A 366 5.52 -4.49 -31.15
N LYS A 367 5.76 -3.18 -31.09
CA LYS A 367 6.67 -2.65 -30.03
C LYS A 367 5.94 -2.59 -28.68
N TYR A 368 4.67 -3.01 -28.66
CA TYR A 368 3.93 -3.03 -27.39
C TYR A 368 3.42 -4.46 -27.09
N ILE A 369 3.03 -4.60 -25.83
CA ILE A 369 2.37 -5.87 -25.48
C ILE A 369 0.85 -5.71 -25.68
N PRO A 370 0.24 -6.56 -26.62
CA PRO A 370 -1.18 -6.42 -26.99
C PRO A 370 -2.11 -6.81 -25.84
N LYS A 371 -1.79 -6.12 -24.76
CA LYS A 371 -2.62 -6.31 -23.56
C LYS A 371 -2.62 -5.02 -22.73
N VAL A 372 -3.92 -4.59 -22.31
CA VAL A 372 -4.01 -3.39 -21.46
C VAL A 372 -4.22 -3.83 -20.01
N LEU A 373 -3.25 -3.32 -19.17
CA LEU A 373 -3.36 -3.73 -17.74
C LEU A 373 -4.05 -2.63 -16.93
N THR A 374 -4.65 -3.10 -15.76
CA THR A 374 -5.29 -2.11 -14.85
C THR A 374 -4.94 -2.46 -13.41
N PHE A 375 -5.12 -1.50 -12.49
CA PHE A 375 -4.94 -1.82 -11.06
C PHE A 375 -6.12 -2.64 -10.55
N ARG A 376 -5.98 -3.86 -9.78
CA ARG A 376 -7.02 -4.87 -9.47
C ARG A 376 -7.35 -4.83 -7.97
N THR A 377 -7.95 -3.62 -7.34
CA THR A 377 -8.48 -3.90 -5.97
C THR A 377 -8.70 -2.57 -5.25
N ALA A 378 -8.68 -1.24 -5.98
CA ALA A 378 -9.26 -0.02 -5.38
C ALA A 378 -9.08 1.15 -6.35
N ASP A 379 -10.20 1.54 -7.08
CA ASP A 379 -10.15 2.77 -7.90
C ASP A 379 -9.03 3.71 -7.44
N ALA A 380 -8.00 4.06 -8.27
CA ALA A 380 -6.93 5.07 -8.04
C ALA A 380 -7.32 6.03 -6.92
N GLU A 381 -8.69 6.25 -6.60
CA GLU A 381 -9.19 7.18 -5.58
C GLU A 381 -9.21 6.53 -4.19
N MET A 382 -9.34 5.23 -4.04
CA MET A 382 -9.28 4.50 -2.76
C MET A 382 -7.84 4.34 -2.28
N MET A 383 -6.85 4.58 -3.19
CA MET A 383 -5.41 4.49 -2.88
C MET A 383 -4.98 5.64 -1.98
N GLU A 384 -5.65 6.86 -2.07
CA GLU A 384 -5.33 8.04 -1.24
C GLU A 384 -5.92 7.91 0.17
N LEU A 385 -6.96 7.09 0.24
CA LEU A 385 -7.61 6.92 1.57
C LEU A 385 -6.86 5.88 2.41
N LEU A 386 -5.90 5.17 1.71
CA LEU A 386 -5.20 4.13 2.50
C LEU A 386 -3.78 4.58 2.82
N ILE A 387 -3.21 5.49 1.98
CA ILE A 387 -1.75 5.72 2.07
C ILE A 387 -1.50 6.88 3.04
N VAL A 388 -2.24 7.98 2.92
CA VAL A 388 -1.97 9.16 3.77
C VAL A 388 -2.28 8.83 5.23
N PRO A 389 -3.39 8.14 5.57
CA PRO A 389 -3.61 7.79 6.99
C PRO A 389 -2.54 6.82 7.51
N LEU A 390 -1.98 5.93 6.61
CA LEU A 390 -1.02 4.91 7.09
C LEU A 390 0.38 5.51 7.19
N TYR A 391 0.77 6.39 6.22
CA TYR A 391 2.20 6.79 6.21
C TYR A 391 2.31 8.30 6.40
N GLY A 392 1.16 8.96 6.47
CA GLY A 392 1.24 10.44 6.53
C GLY A 392 1.80 11.02 5.23
N ASN A 393 2.31 12.37 5.26
CA ASN A 393 2.91 13.04 4.06
C ASN A 393 4.43 13.00 4.13
N ASN A 394 4.94 11.72 4.37
CA ASN A 394 6.40 11.57 4.49
C ASN A 394 6.96 10.85 3.24
N PRO A 395 7.64 11.61 2.31
CA PRO A 395 8.12 11.05 1.03
C PRO A 395 9.24 10.03 1.23
N GLU A 396 10.06 10.18 2.32
CA GLU A 396 11.17 9.23 2.54
C GLU A 396 10.66 7.80 2.75
N VAL A 397 9.40 7.60 3.17
CA VAL A 397 8.82 6.25 3.35
C VAL A 397 8.68 5.57 1.98
N GLY A 398 8.24 6.43 0.90
CA GLY A 398 8.22 5.87 -0.48
C GLY A 398 9.58 5.29 -0.90
N ILE A 399 10.67 6.02 -0.52
CA ILE A 399 12.04 5.55 -0.88
C ILE A 399 12.36 4.26 -0.13
N ARG A 400 11.98 4.18 1.16
CA ARG A 400 12.23 2.96 1.95
C ARG A 400 11.55 1.73 1.31
N GLU A 401 10.27 1.92 0.84
CA GLU A 401 9.54 0.75 0.30
C GLU A 401 10.15 0.30 -1.03
N LEU A 402 10.48 1.26 -1.88
CA LEU A 402 11.07 0.87 -3.19
C LEU A 402 12.46 0.28 -2.99
N MET A 403 13.21 0.86 -2.05
CA MET A 403 14.55 0.30 -1.75
C MET A 403 14.44 -1.14 -1.24
N GLN A 404 13.55 -1.40 -0.36
CA GLN A 404 13.37 -2.78 0.16
C GLN A 404 13.04 -3.75 -0.98
N ASN A 405 12.13 -3.28 -1.91
CA ASN A 405 11.81 -4.17 -3.06
C ASN A 405 13.05 -4.43 -3.92
N SER A 406 13.83 -3.40 -4.02
CA SER A 406 15.06 -3.59 -4.82
C SER A 406 16.04 -4.54 -4.13
N ILE A 407 16.17 -4.43 -2.82
CA ILE A 407 17.08 -5.32 -2.07
C ILE A 407 16.57 -6.77 -2.14
N ASP A 408 15.27 -6.88 -1.94
CA ASP A 408 14.72 -8.26 -2.02
C ASP A 408 14.98 -8.86 -3.40
N ALA A 409 14.84 -8.06 -4.45
CA ALA A 409 15.08 -8.59 -5.81
C ALA A 409 16.54 -9.04 -5.97
N CYS A 410 17.43 -8.34 -5.35
CA CYS A 410 18.86 -8.70 -5.48
C CYS A 410 19.17 -9.98 -4.70
N VAL A 411 18.61 -10.06 -3.51
CA VAL A 411 18.93 -11.26 -2.71
C VAL A 411 18.27 -12.49 -3.35
N GLU A 412 17.11 -12.29 -4.03
CA GLU A 412 16.48 -13.42 -4.76
C GLU A 412 17.33 -13.86 -5.95
N LEU A 413 17.85 -12.87 -6.58
CA LEU A 413 18.73 -13.24 -7.71
C LEU A 413 19.94 -14.02 -7.22
N LYS A 414 20.51 -13.55 -6.16
CA LYS A 414 21.69 -14.28 -5.63
C LYS A 414 21.33 -15.73 -5.25
N ASP A 415 20.22 -15.87 -4.61
CA ASP A 415 19.80 -17.25 -4.26
C ASP A 415 19.64 -18.12 -5.52
N LEU A 416 19.05 -17.55 -6.56
CA LEU A 416 18.83 -18.33 -7.80
C LEU A 416 20.17 -18.70 -8.45
N VAL A 417 21.04 -17.73 -8.48
CA VAL A 417 22.35 -17.97 -9.13
C VAL A 417 23.11 -19.07 -8.37
N ILE A 418 23.01 -19.03 -7.01
CA ILE A 418 23.69 -20.07 -6.21
C ILE A 418 23.06 -21.44 -6.50
N LYS A 419 21.83 -21.56 -6.68
CA LYS A 419 21.15 -22.86 -6.90
C LYS A 419 21.40 -23.37 -8.32
N GLN A 420 21.51 -22.39 -9.24
CA GLN A 420 21.64 -22.83 -10.64
C GLN A 420 23.11 -22.78 -11.06
N GLN A 421 23.99 -22.53 -10.17
CA GLN A 421 25.44 -22.42 -10.46
C GLN A 421 25.68 -21.55 -11.70
N ALA A 422 24.92 -20.46 -11.81
CA ALA A 422 25.05 -19.55 -12.98
C ALA A 422 26.01 -18.40 -12.64
N LYS A 423 26.76 -17.92 -13.68
CA LYS A 423 27.73 -16.82 -13.46
C LYS A 423 27.05 -15.46 -13.74
N LEU A 424 27.23 -14.58 -12.69
CA LEU A 424 26.67 -13.22 -12.90
C LEU A 424 27.68 -12.35 -13.66
N ASP A 425 27.18 -11.42 -14.33
CA ASP A 425 28.04 -10.45 -15.05
C ASP A 425 28.99 -9.73 -14.08
N PRO A 426 30.25 -9.92 -14.21
CA PRO A 426 31.26 -9.35 -13.30
C PRO A 426 31.30 -7.82 -13.37
N ASN A 427 30.65 -7.19 -14.42
CA ASN A 427 30.67 -5.73 -14.60
C ASN A 427 29.58 -5.04 -13.78
N ILE A 428 28.75 -5.80 -13.10
CA ILE A 428 27.73 -5.16 -12.24
C ILE A 428 28.28 -5.07 -10.81
N THR A 429 28.66 -3.81 -10.44
CA THR A 429 29.40 -3.64 -9.16
C THR A 429 28.45 -3.07 -8.10
N GLU A 430 27.27 -2.45 -8.52
CA GLU A 430 26.31 -1.95 -7.52
C GLU A 430 24.99 -2.72 -7.60
N ASP A 431 24.49 -3.09 -6.35
CA ASP A 431 23.25 -3.91 -6.35
C ASP A 431 22.02 -2.99 -6.46
N VAL A 432 22.06 -1.87 -5.71
CA VAL A 432 20.92 -0.95 -5.76
C VAL A 432 21.46 0.49 -5.78
N THR A 433 20.93 1.30 -6.72
CA THR A 433 21.31 2.72 -6.76
C THR A 433 20.06 3.60 -6.63
N ILE A 434 20.15 4.58 -5.69
CA ILE A 434 19.07 5.56 -5.51
C ILE A 434 19.62 6.95 -5.87
N THR A 435 19.03 7.50 -6.95
CA THR A 435 19.57 8.79 -7.39
C THR A 435 18.46 9.84 -7.36
N LEU A 436 18.78 10.96 -6.66
CA LEU A 436 17.84 12.10 -6.65
C LEU A 436 18.39 13.21 -7.54
N TYR A 437 17.62 13.45 -8.69
CA TYR A 437 18.01 14.55 -9.58
C TYR A 437 17.27 15.83 -9.19
N ASP A 438 18.03 16.85 -8.80
CA ASP A 438 17.43 18.14 -8.45
C ASP A 438 17.52 19.09 -9.66
N ARG A 439 16.33 19.43 -10.17
CA ARG A 439 16.38 20.27 -11.41
C ARG A 439 15.90 21.68 -11.09
N GLY A 440 16.02 22.13 -9.90
CA GLY A 440 15.69 23.51 -9.47
C GLY A 440 14.17 23.76 -9.47
N GLU A 441 13.77 24.84 -10.24
CA GLU A 441 12.36 25.32 -10.16
C GLU A 441 11.45 24.38 -10.96
N ASN A 442 11.99 23.44 -11.75
CA ASN A 442 11.13 22.50 -12.52
C ASN A 442 10.89 21.20 -11.73
N GLY A 443 11.30 21.30 -10.33
CA GLY A 443 11.19 20.05 -9.55
C GLY A 443 12.42 19.15 -9.72
N GLY A 444 12.07 17.77 -9.51
CA GLY A 444 13.19 16.80 -9.64
C GLY A 444 12.67 15.42 -10.00
N GLU A 445 13.64 14.50 -10.07
CA GLU A 445 13.30 13.10 -10.39
C GLU A 445 14.08 12.15 -9.45
N LEU A 446 13.31 11.23 -8.85
CA LEU A 446 13.96 10.17 -8.07
C LEU A 446 14.01 8.86 -8.87
N VAL A 447 15.28 8.32 -9.01
CA VAL A 447 15.44 7.05 -9.76
C VAL A 447 16.03 5.99 -8.82
N ILE A 448 15.29 4.86 -8.73
CA ILE A 448 15.84 3.71 -8.00
C ILE A 448 16.05 2.54 -8.97
N ALA A 449 17.31 2.14 -9.04
CA ALA A 449 17.63 1.05 -9.99
C ALA A 449 18.33 -0.10 -9.25
N ASP A 450 17.83 -1.31 -9.57
CA ASP A 450 18.49 -2.48 -8.95
C ASP A 450 18.92 -3.46 -10.03
N SER A 451 20.01 -4.21 -9.75
CA SER A 451 20.43 -5.31 -10.65
C SER A 451 19.94 -6.66 -10.13
N GLY A 452 18.64 -6.64 -9.71
CA GLY A 452 18.03 -7.86 -9.12
C GLY A 452 17.38 -8.73 -10.20
N ILE A 453 16.40 -9.65 -9.76
CA ILE A 453 15.88 -10.74 -10.61
C ILE A 453 14.93 -10.16 -11.66
N GLY A 454 14.38 -8.93 -11.54
CA GLY A 454 13.46 -8.31 -12.52
C GLY A 454 12.08 -8.98 -12.49
N MET A 455 11.15 -8.41 -13.39
CA MET A 455 9.76 -8.92 -13.32
C MET A 455 9.34 -9.42 -14.72
N THR A 456 8.54 -10.50 -14.68
CA THR A 456 7.84 -10.89 -15.93
C THR A 456 6.51 -10.14 -16.04
N LEU A 457 5.87 -10.19 -17.28
CA LEU A 457 4.56 -9.51 -17.45
C LEU A 457 3.53 -10.06 -16.46
N ASP A 458 3.62 -11.35 -16.15
CA ASP A 458 2.66 -11.95 -15.20
C ASP A 458 2.85 -11.37 -13.78
N VAL A 459 4.12 -11.20 -13.38
CA VAL A 459 4.36 -10.66 -12.03
C VAL A 459 3.89 -9.20 -11.98
N VAL A 460 4.09 -8.49 -13.09
CA VAL A 460 3.62 -7.09 -13.13
C VAL A 460 2.09 -7.06 -12.98
N GLU A 461 1.38 -7.89 -13.63
CA GLU A 461 -0.10 -7.85 -13.67
C GLU A 461 -0.69 -8.38 -12.35
N ASN A 462 -0.09 -9.41 -11.86
CA ASN A 462 -0.84 -10.11 -10.79
C ASN A 462 -0.31 -9.70 -9.41
N PHE A 463 0.88 -9.00 -9.37
CA PHE A 463 1.42 -8.72 -8.01
C PHE A 463 1.82 -7.25 -7.94
N PHE A 464 2.62 -6.78 -8.99
CA PHE A 464 3.08 -5.37 -8.89
C PHE A 464 1.88 -4.41 -8.97
N LEU A 465 0.87 -4.71 -9.89
CA LEU A 465 -0.26 -3.75 -10.05
C LEU A 465 -1.45 -4.20 -9.22
N ASN A 466 -1.15 -5.29 -8.47
CA ASN A 466 -2.24 -5.76 -7.59
C ASN A 466 -1.92 -5.40 -6.13
N ILE A 467 -2.72 -4.48 -5.60
CA ILE A 467 -2.42 -3.96 -4.25
C ILE A 467 -2.75 -5.04 -3.19
N GLY A 468 -1.79 -5.20 -2.31
CA GLY A 468 -2.02 -6.18 -1.20
C GLY A 468 -1.57 -7.58 -1.59
N ALA A 469 -1.21 -7.67 -2.87
CA ALA A 469 -0.75 -9.00 -3.29
C ALA A 469 0.80 -9.01 -3.30
N SER A 470 1.28 -9.89 -2.49
CA SER A 470 2.76 -10.00 -2.46
C SER A 470 3.19 -11.28 -3.20
N PHE A 471 4.12 -11.00 -4.29
CA PHE A 471 4.64 -12.14 -5.05
C PHE A 471 5.38 -13.11 -4.13
N ARG A 472 5.83 -12.68 -3.15
CA ARG A 472 6.70 -13.48 -2.27
C ARG A 472 5.87 -14.41 -1.38
N ASN A 473 4.60 -14.23 -1.42
CA ASN A 473 3.72 -15.21 -0.74
C ASN A 473 3.14 -16.21 -1.74
N SER A 474 3.53 -16.08 -3.02
CA SER A 474 2.95 -16.98 -4.04
C SER A 474 3.66 -18.33 -4.05
N ASP A 475 2.96 -19.40 -4.51
CA ASP A 475 3.53 -20.77 -4.61
C ASP A 475 4.76 -20.78 -5.54
N ARG A 476 4.68 -19.86 -6.53
CA ARG A 476 5.83 -19.81 -7.47
C ARG A 476 7.10 -19.31 -6.76
N TRP A 477 6.95 -18.30 -6.10
CA TRP A 477 8.12 -17.82 -5.35
C TRP A 477 8.63 -18.89 -4.37
N LYS A 478 7.71 -19.51 -3.57
CA LYS A 478 8.13 -20.52 -2.56
C LYS A 478 8.88 -21.69 -3.21
N LYS A 479 8.46 -21.98 -4.41
CA LYS A 479 9.14 -23.09 -5.12
C LYS A 479 10.60 -22.71 -5.40
N ASP A 480 10.83 -21.47 -5.64
CA ASP A 480 12.19 -21.09 -6.05
C ASP A 480 13.04 -20.71 -4.84
N HIS A 481 12.39 -20.26 -3.76
CA HIS A 481 13.26 -19.63 -2.74
C HIS A 481 12.97 -20.22 -1.36
N GLU A 482 12.30 -21.43 -1.39
CA GLU A 482 12.07 -22.08 -0.08
C GLU A 482 12.57 -23.52 -0.14
N THR A 483 13.26 -23.93 1.00
CA THR A 483 13.68 -25.33 1.16
C THR A 483 13.19 -25.85 2.52
N GLN A 484 12.36 -26.96 2.42
CA GLN A 484 11.82 -27.62 3.64
C GLN A 484 10.95 -26.65 4.44
N GLY A 485 10.27 -25.80 3.72
CA GLY A 485 9.25 -24.97 4.39
C GLY A 485 9.86 -23.69 4.98
N ARG A 486 11.20 -23.44 4.70
CA ARG A 486 11.84 -22.21 5.20
C ARG A 486 12.41 -21.40 4.02
N SER A 487 12.27 -20.03 4.22
CA SER A 487 12.77 -19.16 3.12
C SER A 487 14.31 -19.21 3.06
N ASN A 488 14.86 -19.21 1.88
CA ASN A 488 16.33 -19.22 1.70
C ASN A 488 16.87 -17.78 1.66
N VAL A 489 15.96 -16.81 1.66
CA VAL A 489 16.44 -15.42 1.60
C VAL A 489 15.82 -14.64 2.76
N TYR A 490 16.58 -13.57 3.20
CA TYR A 490 16.04 -12.69 4.26
C TYR A 490 15.29 -11.51 3.61
N ARG A 491 13.95 -11.67 3.73
CA ARG A 491 13.14 -10.67 3.00
C ARG A 491 12.86 -9.47 3.90
N THR A 492 12.82 -8.36 3.16
CA THR A 492 12.50 -7.14 3.95
C THR A 492 11.07 -6.70 3.69
N GLY A 493 10.46 -7.05 2.49
CA GLY A 493 9.06 -6.69 2.14
C GLY A 493 8.08 -7.72 2.70
N ARG A 494 6.69 -7.29 3.23
CA ARG A 494 5.81 -8.28 3.90
C ARG A 494 4.37 -8.05 3.44
N PHE A 495 4.00 -6.83 2.99
CA PHE A 495 2.54 -6.58 3.06
C PHE A 495 2.02 -6.27 1.66
N GLY A 496 2.99 -5.97 0.65
CA GLY A 496 2.50 -5.86 -0.74
C GLY A 496 1.87 -4.49 -1.01
N ILE A 497 2.27 -3.45 -0.17
CA ILE A 497 1.63 -2.13 -0.40
C ILE A 497 2.73 -1.14 -0.77
N GLY A 498 3.91 -1.66 -1.19
CA GLY A 498 5.12 -0.86 -1.45
C GLY A 498 4.90 0.13 -2.60
N LEU A 499 4.21 -0.33 -3.66
CA LEU A 499 4.04 0.55 -4.84
C LEU A 499 3.16 1.77 -4.48
N LEU A 500 2.24 1.56 -3.53
CA LEU A 500 1.37 2.70 -3.17
C LEU A 500 2.16 3.79 -2.45
N ALA A 501 3.12 3.37 -1.63
CA ALA A 501 3.92 4.38 -0.88
C ALA A 501 4.74 5.25 -1.85
N ALA A 502 4.94 4.73 -3.15
CA ALA A 502 5.73 5.50 -4.13
C ALA A 502 4.99 6.77 -4.57
N TYR A 503 3.59 6.73 -4.40
CA TYR A 503 2.84 7.92 -4.83
C TYR A 503 2.97 9.07 -3.83
N LEU A 504 3.69 8.80 -2.60
CA LEU A 504 4.02 9.92 -1.69
C LEU A 504 5.10 10.80 -2.31
N LEU A 505 5.79 10.20 -3.31
CA LEU A 505 6.91 10.94 -3.93
C LEU A 505 6.42 11.73 -5.15
N GLY A 506 5.46 11.13 -5.97
CA GLY A 506 4.95 11.84 -7.17
C GLY A 506 3.75 11.08 -7.75
N ASP A 507 3.13 11.71 -8.80
CA ASP A 507 1.85 11.19 -9.33
C ASP A 507 2.10 10.18 -10.46
N GLU A 508 3.35 10.20 -10.95
CA GLU A 508 3.61 9.31 -12.09
C GLU A 508 4.85 8.44 -11.80
N ILE A 509 4.66 7.07 -11.93
CA ILE A 509 5.77 6.12 -11.71
C ILE A 509 6.10 5.42 -13.04
N LYS A 510 7.34 5.65 -13.45
CA LYS A 510 7.81 4.96 -14.66
C LYS A 510 8.65 3.73 -14.29
N VAL A 511 8.29 2.61 -14.98
CA VAL A 511 8.96 1.36 -14.57
C VAL A 511 9.58 0.72 -15.81
N GLU A 512 10.81 0.39 -15.70
CA GLU A 512 11.50 -0.49 -16.67
C GLU A 512 12.07 -1.72 -15.95
N THR A 513 11.71 -2.89 -16.56
CA THR A 513 12.16 -4.10 -15.83
C THR A 513 12.35 -5.25 -16.83
N ARG A 514 13.33 -6.05 -16.49
CA ARG A 514 13.49 -7.29 -17.27
C ARG A 514 13.90 -8.44 -16.32
N HIS A 515 13.15 -9.46 -16.60
CA HIS A 515 13.49 -10.64 -15.77
C HIS A 515 14.77 -11.31 -16.30
N ILE A 516 15.56 -11.98 -15.40
CA ILE A 516 16.88 -12.51 -15.78
C ILE A 516 16.73 -13.64 -16.79
N ASN A 517 15.59 -14.28 -16.83
CA ASN A 517 15.43 -15.41 -17.77
C ASN A 517 14.80 -14.92 -19.08
N ALA A 518 14.49 -13.58 -19.13
CA ALA A 518 13.87 -13.06 -20.37
C ALA A 518 14.98 -12.67 -21.36
N ASN A 519 14.68 -12.78 -22.71
CA ASN A 519 15.66 -12.32 -23.73
C ASN A 519 15.93 -10.82 -23.61
N SER A 520 17.12 -10.35 -24.08
CA SER A 520 17.57 -8.95 -23.88
C SER A 520 16.60 -7.96 -24.54
N ASN A 521 15.77 -8.39 -25.58
CA ASN A 521 14.83 -7.46 -26.23
C ASN A 521 13.41 -7.64 -25.67
N SER A 522 13.33 -8.28 -24.49
CA SER A 522 11.95 -8.56 -24.03
C SER A 522 11.72 -7.87 -22.68
N GLY A 523 12.53 -6.76 -22.41
CA GLY A 523 12.24 -5.98 -21.18
C GLY A 523 10.88 -5.28 -21.27
N LEU A 524 10.44 -4.88 -20.11
CA LEU A 524 9.11 -4.26 -20.06
C LEU A 524 9.25 -2.80 -19.60
N LYS A 525 8.40 -1.94 -20.28
CA LYS A 525 8.35 -0.52 -19.89
C LYS A 525 6.89 -0.06 -19.80
N PHE A 526 6.63 0.55 -18.64
CA PHE A 526 5.24 1.06 -18.55
C PHE A 526 5.20 2.19 -17.51
N ASN A 527 4.12 3.00 -17.64
CA ASN A 527 3.94 4.14 -16.72
C ASN A 527 2.61 4.00 -15.95
N CYS A 528 2.80 4.34 -14.66
CA CYS A 528 1.59 4.28 -13.82
C CYS A 528 1.29 5.69 -13.29
N LYS A 529 0.24 6.27 -13.91
CA LYS A 529 -0.16 7.61 -13.43
C LYS A 529 -1.35 7.51 -12.48
N LYS A 530 -1.23 8.31 -11.51
CA LYS A 530 -2.33 8.29 -10.52
C LYS A 530 -3.68 8.55 -11.23
N GLY A 531 -4.71 7.61 -11.00
CA GLY A 531 -6.08 7.85 -11.55
C GLY A 531 -6.23 7.20 -12.92
N SER A 532 -5.06 6.67 -13.48
CA SER A 532 -5.20 6.05 -14.81
C SER A 532 -5.90 4.69 -14.73
N ASN A 533 -6.79 4.36 -15.79
CA ASN A 533 -7.56 3.10 -15.80
C ASN A 533 -6.91 2.07 -16.72
N SER A 534 -5.91 2.64 -17.42
CA SER A 534 -5.26 1.66 -18.32
C SER A 534 -3.74 1.85 -18.27
N ILE A 535 -3.07 0.74 -18.27
CA ILE A 535 -1.59 0.75 -18.27
C ILE A 535 -1.11 -0.04 -19.48
N VAL A 536 -0.33 0.81 -20.31
CA VAL A 536 0.17 0.15 -21.53
C VAL A 536 1.63 -0.27 -21.30
N VAL A 537 1.87 -1.53 -21.74
CA VAL A 537 3.23 -2.05 -21.52
C VAL A 537 3.91 -2.24 -22.88
N SER A 538 5.13 -1.75 -22.90
CA SER A 538 5.89 -1.93 -24.16
C SER A 538 7.19 -2.70 -23.90
N ASN A 539 7.72 -3.26 -25.07
CA ASN A 539 9.01 -3.96 -24.95
C ASN A 539 10.17 -2.97 -25.06
N ILE A 540 11.23 -3.27 -24.27
CA ILE A 540 12.41 -2.40 -24.36
C ILE A 540 13.67 -3.27 -24.19
N GLU A 541 14.72 -2.75 -24.81
CA GLU A 541 16.02 -3.41 -24.53
C GLU A 541 16.62 -2.89 -23.21
N LYS A 542 16.92 -3.81 -22.30
CA LYS A 542 17.41 -3.41 -20.97
C LYS A 542 18.16 -4.59 -20.33
N ASN A 543 19.11 -4.30 -19.56
CA ASN A 543 19.70 -5.39 -18.75
C ASN A 543 18.72 -5.86 -17.66
N TYR A 544 18.99 -7.14 -17.09
CA TYR A 544 18.01 -7.63 -16.11
C TYR A 544 17.98 -6.70 -14.90
N GLY A 545 16.86 -6.64 -14.20
CA GLY A 545 16.67 -5.77 -13.04
C GLY A 545 15.49 -4.81 -13.26
N THR A 546 15.44 -3.88 -12.32
CA THR A 546 14.26 -2.99 -12.40
C THR A 546 14.72 -1.55 -12.12
N THR A 547 14.20 -0.64 -12.99
CA THR A 547 14.41 0.81 -12.74
C THR A 547 13.05 1.50 -12.58
N ILE A 548 12.98 2.21 -11.45
CA ILE A 548 11.74 2.98 -11.23
C ILE A 548 12.12 4.47 -11.15
N SER A 549 11.38 5.26 -12.00
CA SER A 549 11.62 6.72 -12.02
C SER A 549 10.33 7.47 -11.65
N ILE A 550 10.54 8.47 -10.77
CA ILE A 550 9.34 9.21 -10.33
C ILE A 550 9.64 10.71 -10.41
N SER A 551 8.67 11.40 -11.05
CA SER A 551 8.82 12.88 -11.08
C SER A 551 8.38 13.49 -9.75
N LEU A 552 9.26 14.43 -9.30
CA LEU A 552 8.99 15.02 -7.97
C LEU A 552 8.61 16.49 -8.13
N SER A 553 7.74 16.96 -7.18
CA SER A 553 7.50 18.41 -7.13
C SER A 553 8.71 19.15 -6.55
N GLU A 554 8.64 20.44 -6.74
CA GLU A 554 9.76 21.24 -6.19
C GLU A 554 9.85 21.13 -4.67
N THR A 555 8.72 21.12 -4.03
CA THR A 555 8.70 21.04 -2.55
C THR A 555 9.28 19.70 -2.06
N THR A 556 8.90 18.66 -2.66
CA THR A 556 9.36 17.33 -2.21
C THR A 556 10.86 17.19 -2.50
N THR A 557 11.30 17.68 -3.64
CA THR A 557 12.73 17.57 -3.98
C THR A 557 13.58 18.34 -2.95
N LYS A 558 13.19 19.57 -2.66
CA LYS A 558 13.96 20.36 -1.68
C LYS A 558 13.99 19.68 -0.31
N TYR A 559 12.79 19.15 0.05
CA TYR A 559 12.73 18.45 1.34
C TYR A 559 13.71 17.27 1.38
N LEU A 560 13.78 16.38 0.38
CA LEU A 560 14.63 15.17 0.40
C LEU A 560 16.11 15.57 0.32
N CYS A 561 16.41 16.75 -0.37
CA CYS A 561 17.81 17.20 -0.42
C CYS A 561 18.28 17.69 0.95
N LYS A 562 17.33 18.35 1.63
CA LYS A 562 17.69 18.89 2.96
C LYS A 562 17.80 17.78 4.01
N HIS A 563 16.96 16.71 3.83
CA HIS A 563 16.92 15.67 4.88
C HIS A 563 17.45 14.36 4.32
N GLN A 564 18.73 14.32 3.93
CA GLN A 564 19.34 13.17 3.24
C GLN A 564 19.46 11.98 4.20
N ASP A 565 19.49 12.25 5.50
CA ASP A 565 19.66 11.16 6.50
C ASP A 565 18.35 10.37 6.69
N LYS A 566 17.25 10.98 6.30
CA LYS A 566 15.94 10.35 6.59
C LYS A 566 15.64 9.24 5.59
N TRP A 567 16.43 9.19 4.50
CA TRP A 567 16.07 8.06 3.61
C TRP A 567 17.27 7.12 3.46
N ASP A 568 18.17 7.00 4.57
CA ASP A 568 19.22 5.97 4.74
C ASP A 568 18.72 4.87 5.67
N TRP A 569 18.02 3.88 5.12
CA TRP A 569 17.28 2.90 5.95
C TRP A 569 18.05 1.58 6.01
N PHE A 570 18.98 1.29 5.10
CA PHE A 570 19.63 -0.02 5.02
C PHE A 570 20.98 0.02 5.74
N CYS A 571 21.30 -1.18 6.47
CA CYS A 571 22.44 -1.04 7.41
C CYS A 571 23.41 -2.20 7.19
N LEU A 572 23.24 -2.97 6.14
CA LEU A 572 24.18 -4.10 5.94
C LEU A 572 25.16 -3.75 4.81
N GLU A 573 26.23 -4.55 4.79
CA GLU A 573 27.26 -4.29 3.75
C GLU A 573 26.85 -4.89 2.41
N SER A 574 26.00 -5.85 2.50
CA SER A 574 25.49 -6.49 1.27
C SER A 574 24.01 -6.88 1.45
N PRO A 575 23.28 -6.53 0.36
CA PRO A 575 23.73 -5.93 -0.91
C PRO A 575 24.15 -4.47 -0.74
N VAL A 576 25.04 -4.01 -1.80
CA VAL A 576 25.54 -2.62 -1.73
C VAL A 576 24.44 -1.67 -2.23
N VAL A 577 24.10 -0.67 -1.31
CA VAL A 577 23.09 0.34 -1.68
C VAL A 577 23.79 1.71 -1.77
N THR A 578 23.70 2.27 -3.03
CA THR A 578 24.35 3.57 -3.24
C THR A 578 23.29 4.67 -3.39
N ARG A 579 23.55 5.81 -2.59
CA ARG A 579 22.62 6.95 -2.71
C ARG A 579 23.35 8.17 -3.28
N LYS A 580 22.60 8.78 -4.23
CA LYS A 580 23.27 9.91 -4.90
C LYS A 580 22.29 11.07 -5.04
N ILE A 581 22.91 12.30 -4.96
CA ILE A 581 22.12 13.50 -5.31
C ILE A 581 22.84 14.22 -6.45
N VAL A 582 21.93 14.46 -7.51
CA VAL A 582 22.54 15.09 -8.69
C VAL A 582 21.90 16.46 -8.89
N THR A 583 22.65 17.54 -8.74
CA THR A 583 22.20 18.90 -9.13
C THR A 583 22.98 19.37 -10.35
N ASP A 584 24.24 19.90 -10.21
CA ASP A 584 25.18 20.19 -11.31
C ASP A 584 26.33 19.18 -11.33
N LYS A 585 26.63 18.68 -10.13
CA LYS A 585 27.63 17.61 -9.96
C LYS A 585 27.02 16.44 -9.17
N GLU A 586 27.56 15.31 -9.44
CA GLU A 586 27.05 14.12 -8.75
C GLU A 586 27.74 13.95 -7.38
N HIS A 587 26.85 13.83 -6.35
CA HIS A 587 27.37 13.62 -4.97
C HIS A 587 26.85 12.29 -4.42
N THR A 588 27.82 11.43 -3.96
CA THR A 588 27.42 10.15 -3.35
C THR A 588 27.35 10.30 -1.82
N LEU A 589 26.18 9.83 -1.35
CA LEU A 589 25.98 9.95 0.11
C LEU A 589 26.50 8.71 0.84
N PRO A 590 27.16 8.95 1.96
CA PRO A 590 27.69 7.80 2.71
C PRO A 590 26.57 7.07 3.48
N GLN A 591 26.82 5.81 3.57
CA GLN A 591 25.93 5.05 4.49
C GLN A 591 26.18 5.45 5.95
N SER A 592 25.08 5.89 6.51
CA SER A 592 25.25 6.52 7.83
C SER A 592 25.37 5.48 8.93
N ARG A 593 24.86 4.20 8.66
CA ARG A 593 24.94 3.17 9.73
C ARG A 593 25.31 1.82 9.11
N THR A 594 26.18 1.11 9.94
CA THR A 594 26.51 -0.26 9.50
C THR A 594 26.48 -1.21 10.72
N VAL A 595 25.80 -2.40 10.36
CA VAL A 595 25.75 -3.40 11.46
C VAL A 595 26.28 -4.73 10.92
N PRO A 596 26.67 -5.60 11.92
CA PRO A 596 27.20 -6.90 11.50
C PRO A 596 26.12 -7.75 10.79
N GLY A 597 26.65 -8.53 9.75
CA GLY A 597 25.73 -9.42 9.00
C GLY A 597 25.45 -10.72 9.74
N ILE A 598 24.72 -11.51 9.11
CA ILE A 598 24.29 -12.77 9.75
C ILE A 598 25.51 -13.68 9.96
N ASP A 599 25.63 -14.22 11.12
CA ASP A 599 26.64 -15.23 11.50
C ASP A 599 28.05 -14.64 11.41
N SER A 600 28.08 -13.35 11.45
CA SER A 600 29.42 -12.73 11.43
C SER A 600 30.21 -13.10 12.70
N LEU A 601 31.55 -13.18 12.54
CA LEU A 601 32.40 -13.42 13.73
C LEU A 601 32.46 -12.14 14.59
N LEU A 602 32.08 -12.33 16.00
CA LEU A 602 31.91 -11.11 16.83
C LEU A 602 33.04 -11.01 17.85
N ASP A 603 34.21 -11.77 17.84
CA ASP A 603 35.23 -12.05 18.89
C ASP A 603 36.09 -10.82 19.14
N ALA A 604 35.82 -9.67 18.32
CA ALA A 604 36.58 -8.42 18.60
C ALA A 604 35.66 -7.21 18.53
N SER A 605 34.26 -7.51 18.53
CA SER A 605 33.29 -6.40 18.41
C SER A 605 32.50 -6.26 19.72
N ASP A 606 31.95 -5.01 19.96
CA ASP A 606 31.07 -4.75 21.13
C ASP A 606 29.68 -5.37 20.91
N TRP A 607 29.60 -6.25 19.89
CA TRP A 607 28.30 -6.89 19.62
C TRP A 607 28.22 -8.26 20.32
N HIS A 608 26.95 -8.52 20.68
CA HIS A 608 26.68 -9.83 21.35
C HIS A 608 25.56 -10.57 20.62
N ARG A 609 25.60 -11.94 20.95
CA ARG A 609 24.59 -12.75 20.21
C ARG A 609 23.70 -13.49 21.21
N THR A 610 22.40 -13.48 20.77
CA THR A 610 21.43 -14.26 21.59
C THR A 610 20.80 -15.37 20.75
N ALA A 611 20.88 -16.54 21.37
CA ALA A 611 20.15 -17.63 20.69
C ALA A 611 18.64 -17.51 20.94
N ALA A 612 17.90 -17.36 19.83
CA ALA A 612 16.44 -17.14 19.96
C ALA A 612 15.69 -18.12 19.06
N PRO A 613 14.93 -19.03 19.79
CA PRO A 613 14.20 -20.03 18.99
C PRO A 613 13.22 -19.36 18.01
N GLY A 614 13.28 -19.83 16.75
CA GLY A 614 12.32 -19.29 15.76
C GLY A 614 12.96 -18.18 14.92
N PHE A 615 14.18 -17.78 15.36
CA PHE A 615 14.85 -16.72 14.59
C PHE A 615 16.25 -17.20 14.19
N ASP A 616 16.75 -16.68 13.06
CA ASP A 616 18.02 -17.20 12.49
C ASP A 616 19.23 -16.59 13.24
N ASP A 617 19.12 -15.35 13.65
CA ASP A 617 20.23 -14.72 14.39
C ASP A 617 19.72 -13.43 15.05
N VAL A 618 20.12 -13.26 16.30
CA VAL A 618 19.79 -12.02 17.03
C VAL A 618 21.08 -11.48 17.68
N ILE A 619 21.35 -10.22 17.20
CA ILE A 619 22.57 -9.65 17.84
C ILE A 619 22.22 -8.29 18.45
N TRP A 620 23.06 -7.91 19.43
CA TRP A 620 22.72 -6.65 20.13
C TRP A 620 23.99 -6.00 20.68
N THR A 621 23.86 -4.60 20.98
CA THR A 621 25.05 -3.88 21.51
C THR A 621 24.58 -2.68 22.32
N TYR A 622 25.45 -2.32 23.29
CA TYR A 622 25.21 -1.05 24.03
C TYR A 622 26.03 0.09 23.42
N SER A 623 26.91 -0.38 22.52
CA SER A 623 27.73 0.66 21.88
C SER A 623 26.95 1.38 20.76
N PRO A 624 27.29 2.59 20.62
CA PRO A 624 26.62 3.31 19.52
C PRO A 624 26.88 2.65 18.17
N ILE A 625 25.89 2.60 17.38
CA ILE A 625 26.05 2.01 16.03
C ILE A 625 26.88 2.98 15.17
N SER A 626 28.08 2.53 14.61
CA SER A 626 29.09 3.29 13.85
C SER A 626 28.45 4.20 12.80
N ASN A 627 29.10 5.65 12.61
CA ASN A 627 28.78 6.57 11.51
C ASN A 627 27.38 7.17 11.65
N ARG A 628 26.97 7.11 12.94
CA ARG A 628 25.66 7.73 13.23
C ARG A 628 25.88 9.19 13.68
N PRO A 629 25.17 10.22 13.19
CA PRO A 629 25.35 11.60 13.69
C PRO A 629 25.02 11.71 15.19
N ILE A 630 26.04 12.12 16.11
CA ILE A 630 26.15 12.17 17.59
C ILE A 630 25.08 13.12 18.13
N ARG A 631 24.12 13.71 17.25
CA ARG A 631 23.21 14.76 17.78
C ARG A 631 21.98 14.12 18.43
N TYR A 632 21.99 12.67 18.69
CA TYR A 632 20.74 12.08 19.21
C TYR A 632 21.08 10.95 20.17
N LEU A 633 21.67 11.18 21.45
CA LEU A 633 21.91 10.13 22.45
C LEU A 633 20.76 10.12 23.47
N PRO A 634 20.36 8.62 23.96
CA PRO A 634 20.60 7.41 23.16
C PRO A 634 19.29 6.80 22.66
N ASN A 635 19.00 6.88 21.26
CA ASN A 635 17.86 6.19 20.60
C ASN A 635 18.17 4.71 20.36
N ILE A 636 17.79 3.79 21.19
CA ILE A 636 17.75 2.32 21.13
C ILE A 636 17.02 1.87 19.85
N SER A 637 17.93 1.15 18.89
CA SER A 637 17.37 0.82 17.56
C SER A 637 16.95 -0.64 17.49
N LEU A 638 15.93 -0.77 16.75
CA LEU A 638 15.53 -2.12 16.33
C LEU A 638 15.63 -2.23 14.80
N ILE A 639 16.52 -3.21 14.44
CA ILE A 639 16.77 -3.41 13.00
C ILE A 639 16.42 -4.86 12.64
N CYS A 640 15.71 -4.96 11.51
CA CYS A 640 15.34 -6.33 11.08
C CYS A 640 15.74 -6.52 9.61
N ASN A 641 16.53 -7.60 9.42
CA ASN A 641 17.03 -7.99 8.09
C ASN A 641 17.68 -6.80 7.38
N GLY A 642 18.34 -5.93 8.18
CA GLY A 642 19.18 -4.86 7.57
C GLY A 642 18.41 -3.55 7.41
N ILE A 643 17.10 -3.62 7.78
CA ILE A 643 16.30 -2.38 7.64
C ILE A 643 16.00 -1.82 9.04
N VAL A 644 16.16 -0.51 9.12
CA VAL A 644 15.87 0.13 10.41
C VAL A 644 14.35 0.17 10.62
N ILE A 645 13.90 -0.39 11.77
CA ILE A 645 12.44 -0.37 12.06
C ILE A 645 12.13 0.87 12.92
N THR A 646 12.95 1.07 13.96
CA THR A 646 12.74 2.27 14.78
C THR A 646 14.05 2.60 15.53
N ASP A 647 14.15 3.90 15.74
CA ASP A 647 15.32 4.33 16.55
C ASP A 647 14.87 4.74 17.95
N ARG A 648 13.68 4.39 18.23
CA ARG A 648 13.16 4.70 19.59
C ARG A 648 12.41 3.49 20.14
N MET A 649 13.28 2.47 20.11
CA MET A 649 12.61 1.23 20.61
C MET A 649 12.20 1.39 22.07
N SER A 650 10.90 1.01 22.22
CA SER A 650 10.40 1.05 23.61
C SER A 650 9.77 -0.31 23.97
N LEU A 651 10.36 -0.93 25.06
CA LEU A 651 9.85 -2.25 25.48
C LEU A 651 9.41 -2.18 26.95
N ASN A 652 8.57 -3.19 27.31
CA ASN A 652 8.39 -3.35 28.76
C ASN A 652 9.72 -3.60 29.49
N MET A 653 9.65 -3.19 30.80
CA MET A 653 10.89 -3.35 31.59
C MET A 653 11.40 -4.80 31.52
N LEU A 654 12.80 -4.85 31.23
CA LEU A 654 13.44 -6.19 31.27
C LEU A 654 13.93 -6.49 32.69
N TYR A 655 13.22 -7.45 33.31
CA TYR A 655 13.55 -7.69 34.74
C TYR A 655 14.66 -8.74 34.84
N VAL A 656 15.93 -8.17 35.28
CA VAL A 656 17.02 -9.17 35.45
C VAL A 656 17.16 -9.51 36.94
N SER A 657 16.68 -8.67 37.78
CA SER A 657 16.65 -8.95 39.23
C SER A 657 15.27 -8.59 39.79
N GLU A 658 14.74 -9.48 40.69
CA GLU A 658 13.34 -9.27 41.13
C GLU A 658 13.33 -8.67 42.54
N ASP A 659 12.65 -7.34 42.83
CA ASP A 659 12.12 -7.13 44.19
C ASP A 659 12.86 -5.97 44.87
N LEU A 660 14.31 -5.72 44.39
CA LEU A 660 14.95 -4.61 45.16
C LEU A 660 15.32 -3.46 44.21
N ASP A 661 15.17 -3.57 42.81
CA ASP A 661 15.37 -2.58 41.73
C ASP A 661 16.76 -1.93 41.84
N LEU A 662 17.78 -2.64 42.35
CA LEU A 662 19.12 -2.02 42.46
C LEU A 662 20.02 -2.52 41.34
N ILE A 663 19.72 -3.74 40.94
CA ILE A 663 20.45 -4.25 39.76
C ILE A 663 19.48 -4.35 38.59
N ASP A 664 19.66 -3.42 37.62
CA ASP A 664 18.80 -3.44 36.43
C ASP A 664 19.65 -3.22 35.17
N VAL A 665 18.92 -3.49 34.03
CA VAL A 665 19.71 -3.36 32.78
C VAL A 665 19.04 -2.33 31.89
N SER A 666 19.96 -1.58 31.13
CA SER A 666 19.41 -0.69 30.10
C SER A 666 19.09 -1.46 28.81
N LEU A 667 18.16 -0.84 28.07
CA LEU A 667 17.78 -1.50 26.80
C LEU A 667 18.88 -1.28 25.75
N PRO A 668 19.24 -2.49 25.09
CA PRO A 668 20.26 -2.35 24.03
C PRO A 668 19.63 -2.18 22.64
N SER A 669 20.48 -1.75 21.69
CA SER A 669 20.03 -1.88 20.28
C SER A 669 20.04 -3.34 19.83
N VAL A 670 19.01 -3.63 18.98
CA VAL A 670 18.86 -5.06 18.66
C VAL A 670 18.72 -5.19 17.14
N VAL A 671 19.49 -6.20 16.62
CA VAL A 671 19.34 -6.57 15.19
C VAL A 671 18.82 -8.00 15.09
N VAL A 672 17.76 -8.06 14.23
CA VAL A 672 17.09 -9.38 14.15
C VAL A 672 17.16 -9.84 12.68
N PHE A 673 17.68 -11.05 12.54
CA PHE A 673 17.58 -11.69 11.20
C PHE A 673 16.45 -12.73 11.20
N ASP A 674 15.44 -12.36 10.36
CA ASP A 674 14.19 -13.16 10.34
C ASP A 674 13.79 -13.49 8.90
N GLN A 675 14.17 -14.62 8.46
CA GLN A 675 13.91 -14.94 7.03
C GLN A 675 12.45 -15.33 6.81
N ASP A 676 11.73 -15.68 7.86
CA ASP A 676 10.33 -16.15 7.68
C ASP A 676 9.35 -15.09 8.14
N GLY A 677 9.88 -13.94 8.50
CA GLY A 677 8.99 -12.81 8.83
C GLY A 677 8.19 -13.05 10.13
N ARG A 678 8.76 -13.56 11.21
CA ARG A 678 8.03 -13.89 12.46
C ARG A 678 8.03 -12.70 13.42
N LEU A 679 8.96 -11.80 13.19
CA LEU A 679 8.98 -10.65 14.11
C LEU A 679 7.72 -9.80 13.90
N PRO A 680 6.96 -9.52 14.96
CA PRO A 680 5.65 -8.84 14.86
C PRO A 680 5.83 -7.33 14.61
N ILE A 681 6.13 -6.95 13.38
CA ILE A 681 6.30 -5.53 13.02
C ILE A 681 4.94 -5.00 12.54
N ASN A 682 4.61 -3.70 12.97
CA ASN A 682 3.31 -3.16 12.56
C ASN A 682 3.29 -2.84 11.06
N LEU A 683 2.17 -2.53 10.47
CA LEU A 683 1.99 -2.37 9.01
C LEU A 683 2.84 -1.21 8.49
N GLU A 684 3.06 -0.16 9.40
CA GLU A 684 3.85 1.02 8.96
C GLU A 684 5.35 0.73 9.04
N ARG A 685 5.63 -0.22 9.74
CA ARG A 685 7.04 -0.67 9.94
C ARG A 685 7.83 0.38 10.70
N THR A 686 7.22 0.83 11.63
CA THR A 686 7.93 1.85 12.44
C THR A 686 8.10 1.35 13.87
N ASN A 687 7.39 0.17 14.14
CA ASN A 687 7.51 -0.37 15.50
C ASN A 687 6.97 -1.80 15.54
N LEU A 688 7.02 -2.42 16.73
CA LEU A 688 6.40 -3.74 16.97
C LEU A 688 4.90 -3.60 17.24
N VAL A 689 4.03 -4.65 16.89
CA VAL A 689 2.58 -4.66 17.15
C VAL A 689 2.32 -4.73 18.66
N GLY A 690 3.40 -4.61 19.61
CA GLY A 690 3.36 -4.64 21.08
C GLY A 690 4.68 -4.11 21.65
N ARG A 691 4.80 -4.35 23.03
CA ARG A 691 6.02 -3.79 23.67
C ARG A 691 6.91 -4.92 24.18
N GLU A 692 6.78 -6.06 23.47
CA GLU A 692 7.65 -7.17 23.91
C GLU A 692 8.24 -7.87 22.68
N LEU A 693 9.51 -8.25 22.93
CA LEU A 693 10.13 -9.11 21.91
C LEU A 693 9.78 -10.58 22.14
N PRO A 694 9.65 -11.38 21.04
CA PRO A 694 9.29 -12.79 21.21
C PRO A 694 10.39 -13.58 21.94
N PHE A 695 11.52 -13.02 22.05
CA PHE A 695 12.63 -13.74 22.72
C PHE A 695 13.15 -12.91 23.89
N THR A 696 12.30 -12.25 24.62
CA THR A 696 12.65 -11.36 25.74
C THR A 696 13.38 -12.15 26.84
N LYS A 697 12.88 -13.34 27.06
CA LYS A 697 13.52 -14.13 28.13
C LYS A 697 14.98 -14.45 27.78
N GLU A 698 15.23 -14.92 26.56
CA GLU A 698 16.61 -15.26 26.14
C GLU A 698 17.51 -14.02 26.17
N LEU A 699 16.93 -12.92 25.66
CA LEU A 699 17.74 -11.67 25.67
C LEU A 699 18.06 -11.23 27.10
N THR A 700 17.06 -11.30 27.99
CA THR A 700 17.28 -10.94 29.40
C THR A 700 18.36 -11.80 30.04
N ASN A 701 18.38 -13.04 29.78
CA ASN A 701 19.41 -13.93 30.35
C ASN A 701 20.81 -13.55 29.86
N ASP A 702 20.92 -13.27 28.58
CA ASP A 702 22.26 -12.88 28.05
C ASP A 702 22.71 -11.54 28.62
N LEU A 703 21.74 -10.61 28.68
CA LEU A 703 22.11 -9.32 29.31
C LEU A 703 22.55 -9.51 30.76
N ALA A 704 21.80 -10.33 31.49
CA ALA A 704 22.20 -10.59 32.90
C ALA A 704 23.61 -11.20 32.97
N LEU A 705 23.87 -12.11 32.07
CA LEU A 705 25.20 -12.75 32.09
C LEU A 705 26.29 -11.72 31.80
N LEU A 706 26.08 -10.89 30.78
CA LEU A 706 27.10 -9.86 30.48
C LEU A 706 27.27 -8.90 31.67
N LEU A 707 26.11 -8.44 32.18
CA LEU A 707 26.18 -7.55 33.35
C LEU A 707 26.95 -8.20 34.50
N ALA A 708 26.67 -9.46 34.84
CA ALA A 708 27.40 -10.16 35.94
C ALA A 708 28.90 -10.20 35.63
N LYS A 709 29.30 -10.49 34.39
CA LYS A 709 30.74 -10.53 34.04
C LYS A 709 31.38 -9.15 34.21
N ASN A 710 30.64 -8.16 33.74
CA ASN A 710 31.19 -6.79 33.84
C ASN A 710 31.36 -6.36 35.31
N ILE A 711 30.26 -6.67 36.07
CA ILE A 711 30.39 -6.32 37.52
C ILE A 711 31.57 -7.08 38.14
N ASN A 712 31.72 -8.31 37.76
CA ASN A 712 32.85 -9.09 38.29
C ASN A 712 34.19 -8.45 37.90
N GLN A 713 34.31 -8.10 36.71
CA GLN A 713 35.56 -7.47 36.25
C GLN A 713 35.78 -6.13 36.97
N TYR A 714 34.68 -5.38 37.11
CA TYR A 714 34.78 -4.10 37.84
C TYR A 714 35.30 -4.32 39.27
N ILE A 715 34.75 -5.33 39.93
CA ILE A 715 35.17 -5.58 41.32
C ILE A 715 36.67 -5.90 41.37
N GLU A 716 37.23 -6.54 40.34
CA GLU A 716 38.67 -6.89 40.33
C GLU A 716 39.54 -5.64 40.20
N THR A 717 38.90 -4.58 39.69
CA THR A 717 39.72 -3.36 39.54
C THR A 717 39.75 -2.56 40.84
N ILE A 718 38.90 -2.88 41.76
CA ILE A 718 38.86 -2.09 43.02
C ILE A 718 40.07 -2.47 43.89
N THR A 719 41.01 -1.49 44.16
CA THR A 719 42.19 -1.73 45.00
C THR A 719 42.05 -0.98 46.33
N ASN A 720 42.73 -1.53 47.42
CA ASN A 720 42.55 -1.04 48.81
C ASN A 720 43.73 -0.12 49.18
N ASN A 721 43.74 1.16 48.60
CA ASN A 721 44.81 2.09 49.03
C ASN A 721 44.29 3.11 50.04
N ASN A 722 43.00 3.50 49.99
CA ASN A 722 42.27 4.45 50.85
C ASN A 722 40.81 4.03 50.98
N THR A 723 40.32 3.79 52.29
CA THR A 723 38.99 3.25 52.57
C THR A 723 37.90 4.17 51.99
N GLN A 724 38.05 5.49 52.16
CA GLN A 724 37.05 6.43 51.60
C GLN A 724 36.98 6.33 50.07
N GLU A 725 38.14 6.29 49.39
CA GLU A 725 38.18 6.16 47.93
C GLU A 725 37.56 4.83 47.46
N THR A 726 37.89 3.77 48.14
CA THR A 726 37.31 2.45 47.80
C THR A 726 35.78 2.47 47.94
N LEU A 727 35.28 3.02 49.03
CA LEU A 727 33.81 3.06 49.27
C LEU A 727 33.14 3.96 48.23
N SER A 728 33.91 5.03 47.81
CA SER A 728 33.32 5.90 46.75
C SER A 728 33.19 5.13 45.43
N ARG A 729 34.14 4.30 45.10
CA ARG A 729 34.06 3.48 43.86
C ARG A 729 32.93 2.46 43.94
N ILE A 730 32.71 1.90 45.15
CA ILE A 730 31.62 0.91 45.31
C ILE A 730 30.26 1.62 45.19
N LEU A 731 30.20 2.82 45.71
CA LEU A 731 28.91 3.56 45.71
C LEU A 731 28.56 4.02 44.29
N ASP A 732 29.56 4.44 43.49
CA ASP A 732 29.23 5.09 42.20
C ASP A 732 29.59 4.17 41.04
N MET A 733 29.21 2.86 41.22
CA MET A 733 29.53 1.92 40.12
C MET A 733 28.69 2.25 38.87
N THR A 734 29.46 2.53 37.80
CA THR A 734 28.76 2.76 36.52
C THR A 734 29.43 1.92 35.42
N MET A 735 28.62 1.37 34.64
CA MET A 735 29.16 0.60 33.50
C MET A 735 28.11 0.52 32.40
N PRO A 736 28.60 0.21 31.16
CA PRO A 736 27.63 0.09 30.07
C PRO A 736 26.60 -1.02 30.35
N GLY A 737 25.33 -0.57 30.12
CA GLY A 737 24.29 -1.63 30.23
C GLY A 737 23.65 -1.63 31.62
N LEU A 738 24.38 -1.05 32.64
CA LEU A 738 23.81 -1.00 34.00
C LEU A 738 22.80 0.17 34.08
N GLY A 739 21.54 -0.18 34.46
CA GLY A 739 20.45 0.82 34.51
C GLY A 739 20.76 1.95 35.50
N ARG A 740 20.08 3.12 35.33
CA ARG A 740 20.27 4.27 36.27
C ARG A 740 19.45 4.05 37.55
N HIS A 741 19.99 4.72 38.74
CA HIS A 741 19.27 4.67 40.04
C HIS A 741 17.88 5.32 39.90
N TYR A 742 16.81 4.57 40.16
CA TYR A 742 15.48 5.25 40.22
C TYR A 742 15.47 6.30 41.34
N SER A 743 14.84 7.53 41.19
CA SER A 743 14.75 8.70 42.08
C SER A 743 14.59 8.29 43.55
N HIS A 744 14.19 7.01 44.00
CA HIS A 744 13.97 6.68 45.43
C HIS A 744 15.19 5.94 45.99
N ASN A 745 16.29 5.58 45.15
CA ASN A 745 17.45 4.80 45.65
C ASN A 745 18.74 5.59 45.42
N GLU A 746 18.56 6.98 45.27
CA GLU A 746 19.76 7.81 45.07
C GLU A 746 20.63 7.82 46.35
N GLY A 747 21.89 7.24 46.16
CA GLY A 747 22.82 7.41 47.31
C GLY A 747 23.05 6.08 48.05
N ILE A 748 22.38 4.92 47.44
CA ILE A 748 22.60 3.59 48.03
C ILE A 748 23.46 2.76 47.07
N SER A 749 24.42 2.08 47.70
CA SER A 749 25.31 1.30 46.82
C SER A 749 24.63 0.02 46.32
N ARG A 750 25.06 -0.43 45.05
CA ARG A 750 24.51 -1.65 44.40
C ARG A 750 25.27 -2.89 44.85
N LEU A 751 26.33 -2.61 45.60
CA LEU A 751 27.13 -3.73 46.14
C LEU A 751 27.14 -3.67 47.67
N LEU A 752 27.13 -4.85 48.21
CA LEU A 752 27.21 -4.98 49.68
C LEU A 752 28.63 -5.42 50.06
N VAL A 753 29.21 -4.65 51.03
CA VAL A 753 30.56 -5.05 51.50
C VAL A 753 30.44 -6.11 52.60
N CYS A 754 31.04 -7.31 52.28
CA CYS A 754 31.03 -8.44 53.25
C CYS A 754 32.46 -8.86 53.58
N GLY A 755 32.94 -8.33 54.75
CA GLY A 755 34.36 -8.61 55.05
C GLY A 755 35.28 -8.10 53.92
N ASP A 756 36.00 -9.17 53.29
CA ASP A 756 36.91 -8.74 52.18
C ASP A 756 36.27 -9.06 50.83
N SER A 757 34.94 -9.23 50.88
CA SER A 757 34.28 -9.61 49.61
C SER A 757 33.14 -8.62 49.32
N LEU A 758 32.74 -8.59 48.07
CA LEU A 758 31.58 -7.77 47.68
C LEU A 758 30.45 -8.66 47.13
N LEU A 759 29.29 -8.14 47.40
CA LEU A 759 28.11 -8.90 46.95
C LEU A 759 27.11 -7.94 46.28
N PRO A 760 26.77 -8.29 45.00
CA PRO A 760 25.69 -7.48 44.42
C PRO A 760 24.38 -7.62 45.20
N VAL A 761 23.70 -6.48 45.31
CA VAL A 761 22.52 -6.51 46.18
C VAL A 761 21.32 -7.02 45.37
N ASP A 762 21.17 -8.27 45.31
CA ASP A 762 20.07 -9.05 44.73
C ASP A 762 19.49 -9.99 45.79
N LEU A 763 18.16 -10.03 45.86
CA LEU A 763 17.52 -10.78 46.96
C LEU A 763 17.95 -12.24 46.97
N ASP A 764 18.00 -12.88 45.77
CA ASP A 764 18.38 -14.31 45.70
C ASP A 764 19.85 -14.51 46.09
N LEU A 765 20.68 -13.56 45.75
CA LEU A 765 22.10 -13.70 46.13
C LEU A 765 22.29 -13.47 47.63
N LEU A 766 21.52 -12.51 48.16
CA LEU A 766 21.61 -12.30 49.63
C LEU A 766 21.19 -13.56 50.39
N GLU A 767 20.13 -14.19 49.91
CA GLU A 767 19.67 -15.44 50.58
C GLU A 767 20.70 -16.55 50.42
N GLN A 768 21.25 -16.66 49.20
CA GLN A 768 22.23 -17.76 48.98
C GLN A 768 23.48 -17.54 49.84
N ALA A 769 23.83 -16.23 50.06
CA ALA A 769 25.04 -15.96 50.89
C ALA A 769 24.71 -16.00 52.37
N GLN A 770 23.37 -16.23 52.69
CA GLN A 770 22.88 -16.32 54.09
C GLN A 770 23.23 -15.05 54.87
N ILE A 771 22.92 -13.93 54.21
CA ILE A 771 23.13 -12.65 54.91
C ILE A 771 22.03 -12.46 55.97
N ASN A 772 22.42 -12.39 57.30
CA ASN A 772 21.37 -12.34 58.35
C ASN A 772 21.35 -10.96 59.04
N SER A 773 22.45 -10.19 58.71
CA SER A 773 22.44 -8.82 59.25
C SER A 773 23.10 -7.86 58.26
N ILE A 774 22.51 -6.65 58.13
CA ILE A 774 23.08 -5.63 57.22
C ILE A 774 23.24 -4.33 58.02
N PHE A 775 24.57 -3.88 58.06
CA PHE A 775 24.82 -2.59 58.73
C PHE A 775 24.65 -1.46 57.71
N ILE A 776 23.80 -0.49 58.11
CA ILE A 776 23.52 0.62 57.18
C ILE A 776 24.11 1.89 57.80
N ASP A 777 25.02 2.37 57.05
CA ASP A 777 25.78 3.52 57.58
C ASP A 777 25.25 4.82 56.95
N ALA A 778 24.86 5.80 57.80
CA ALA A 778 24.51 7.14 57.29
C ALA A 778 25.80 7.95 57.01
N SER A 779 26.31 7.76 55.81
CA SER A 779 27.67 8.31 55.56
C SER A 779 27.58 9.52 54.62
N ASN A 780 28.51 10.45 54.80
CA ASN A 780 28.84 11.48 53.79
C ASN A 780 30.32 11.39 53.38
N LEU A 781 30.46 10.67 52.24
CA LEU A 781 31.84 10.30 51.88
C LEU A 781 32.63 11.55 51.49
N ALA A 782 31.94 12.64 50.93
CA ALA A 782 32.65 13.88 50.54
C ALA A 782 33.22 14.62 51.76
N ARG A 783 32.56 14.41 52.86
CA ARG A 783 33.02 15.16 54.05
C ARG A 783 33.74 14.22 55.02
N GLY A 784 33.95 12.99 54.55
CA GLY A 784 34.66 12.02 55.42
C GLY A 784 33.88 11.68 56.69
N GLN A 785 32.56 11.70 56.61
CA GLN A 785 31.70 11.44 57.79
C GLN A 785 30.98 10.10 57.63
N GLY A 786 31.01 9.27 58.71
CA GLY A 786 30.27 7.99 58.66
C GLY A 786 30.84 7.00 59.68
N ALA A 787 30.05 5.93 59.81
CA ALA A 787 30.44 4.91 60.82
C ALA A 787 31.68 4.13 60.38
N TRP A 788 31.96 4.24 59.09
CA TRP A 788 33.12 3.48 58.57
C TRP A 788 34.42 4.09 59.08
N THR A 789 34.43 5.31 59.69
CA THR A 789 35.65 5.94 60.24
C THR A 789 36.03 5.31 61.58
N SER A 790 35.15 4.51 62.19
CA SER A 790 35.45 3.88 63.49
C SER A 790 36.07 2.49 63.28
N GLU A 791 37.24 2.29 63.92
CA GLU A 791 37.91 0.98 63.80
C GLU A 791 37.09 -0.13 64.47
N GLU A 792 36.48 0.29 65.60
CA GLU A 792 35.66 -0.72 66.30
C GLU A 792 34.42 -1.09 65.48
N PHE A 793 33.81 -0.09 64.82
CA PHE A 793 32.67 -0.42 63.93
C PHE A 793 33.14 -1.35 62.80
N GLN A 794 34.24 -1.03 62.24
CA GLN A 794 34.76 -1.87 61.14
C GLN A 794 34.98 -3.31 61.62
N ARG A 795 35.31 -3.49 62.86
CA ARG A 795 35.57 -4.85 63.41
C ARG A 795 34.27 -5.64 63.56
N ILE A 796 33.20 -4.94 63.92
CA ILE A 796 31.97 -5.71 64.23
C ILE A 796 31.07 -5.74 63.00
N CYS A 797 31.37 -4.96 62.05
CA CYS A 797 30.49 -4.86 60.86
C CYS A 797 30.75 -6.05 59.93
N THR A 798 29.71 -6.86 59.77
CA THR A 798 29.88 -8.10 58.95
C THR A 798 29.37 -7.85 57.52
N ASN A 799 28.25 -7.10 57.33
CA ASN A 799 27.70 -6.80 56.00
C ASN A 799 27.33 -5.30 55.94
N TYR A 800 28.25 -4.63 55.29
CA TYR A 800 28.16 -3.16 55.30
C TYR A 800 27.50 -2.66 54.01
N TRP A 801 26.38 -1.96 54.15
CA TRP A 801 25.64 -1.39 52.99
C TRP A 801 25.81 0.14 53.02
N LEU A 802 26.41 0.58 52.02
CA LEU A 802 26.78 2.01 52.01
C LEU A 802 25.60 2.87 51.51
N VAL A 803 25.28 3.81 52.36
CA VAL A 803 24.29 4.84 51.96
C VAL A 803 24.94 6.22 52.09
N ASP A 804 25.06 7.01 50.88
CA ASP A 804 25.83 8.25 50.88
C ASP A 804 24.93 9.43 50.49
N ARG A 805 25.38 10.71 50.98
CA ARG A 805 24.77 12.01 50.62
C ARG A 805 23.76 12.43 51.68
N LEU A 806 24.03 12.01 52.88
CA LEU A 806 23.18 12.59 53.95
C LEU A 806 23.57 14.06 54.18
N ASP A 807 22.57 14.98 53.82
CA ASP A 807 22.89 16.41 54.11
C ASP A 807 22.66 16.74 55.59
N SER A 808 23.55 17.65 56.22
CA SER A 808 23.50 17.97 57.67
C SER A 808 22.19 18.68 58.03
N THR A 809 21.22 18.75 56.96
CA THR A 809 19.95 19.44 57.27
C THR A 809 19.04 18.55 58.12
N LYS A 810 18.20 19.22 58.92
CA LYS A 810 17.19 18.50 59.73
C LYS A 810 16.36 17.57 58.84
N GLY A 811 16.04 17.93 57.67
CA GLY A 811 15.28 17.12 56.68
C GLY A 811 16.05 15.86 56.27
N GLY A 812 17.32 15.98 55.89
CA GLY A 812 18.14 14.81 55.49
C GLY A 812 18.29 13.79 56.63
N ARG A 813 18.52 14.26 57.84
CA ARG A 813 18.68 13.36 59.03
C ARG A 813 17.36 12.66 59.35
N SER A 814 16.26 13.48 59.21
CA SER A 814 14.93 12.88 59.49
C SER A 814 14.58 11.81 58.45
N SER A 815 15.00 12.07 57.21
CA SER A 815 14.68 11.11 56.13
C SER A 815 15.39 9.77 56.36
N TRP A 816 16.63 9.78 56.72
CA TRP A 816 17.38 8.53 56.99
C TRP A 816 16.74 7.75 58.15
N VAL A 817 16.45 8.47 59.27
CA VAL A 817 15.90 7.77 60.47
C VAL A 817 14.49 7.26 60.16
N ARG A 818 13.75 8.02 59.40
CA ARG A 818 12.39 7.57 59.05
C ARG A 818 12.44 6.27 58.24
N LYS A 819 13.51 6.20 57.36
CA LYS A 819 13.65 4.95 56.58
C LYS A 819 13.86 3.74 57.51
N PHE A 820 14.54 3.96 58.62
CA PHE A 820 14.69 2.90 59.64
C PHE A 820 13.32 2.39 60.12
N PHE A 821 12.31 3.28 60.26
CA PHE A 821 11.01 2.85 60.80
C PHE A 821 10.10 2.34 59.67
N GLU A 822 10.32 2.87 58.57
CA GLU A 822 9.27 2.60 57.56
C GLU A 822 9.82 1.65 56.50
N ILE A 823 10.86 1.08 56.68
CA ILE A 823 11.51 0.24 55.68
C ILE A 823 10.57 -0.89 55.25
N ASN A 824 9.53 -1.30 56.13
CA ASN A 824 8.57 -2.37 55.76
C ASN A 824 7.31 -1.77 55.12
N GLU A 825 7.08 -0.43 55.32
CA GLU A 825 5.86 0.27 54.86
C GLU A 825 6.16 1.15 53.64
N ASP A 826 7.45 1.11 53.26
CA ASP A 826 7.98 2.02 52.22
C ASP A 826 7.51 1.56 50.84
N ARG A 827 6.79 2.43 50.06
CA ARG A 827 6.45 2.17 48.64
C ARG A 827 7.68 1.73 47.85
N THR A 828 8.96 1.59 48.64
CA THR A 828 10.19 1.12 47.94
C THR A 828 10.29 -0.41 47.99
N LYS A 829 10.86 -1.06 46.95
CA LYS A 829 10.96 -2.53 46.78
C LYS A 829 11.91 -3.14 47.82
N LEU A 830 12.50 -2.22 48.83
CA LEU A 830 13.32 -2.76 49.94
C LEU A 830 12.44 -3.44 50.98
N ALA A 831 11.15 -3.24 50.91
CA ALA A 831 10.18 -3.94 51.79
C ALA A 831 10.17 -5.44 51.50
N ASN A 832 10.76 -5.77 50.40
CA ASN A 832 10.74 -7.21 50.06
C ASN A 832 11.79 -7.99 50.84
N LEU A 833 12.68 -7.23 51.60
CA LEU A 833 13.63 -7.97 52.47
C LEU A 833 12.89 -8.61 53.66
N PRO A 834 13.18 -9.88 54.02
CA PRO A 834 12.53 -10.53 55.17
C PRO A 834 13.08 -10.03 56.50
N ILE A 835 12.73 -8.77 56.82
CA ILE A 835 13.33 -8.11 58.00
C ILE A 835 12.59 -8.61 59.26
N CYS A 836 13.35 -9.12 60.24
CA CYS A 836 12.69 -9.63 61.47
C CYS A 836 13.04 -8.72 62.65
N GLY A 837 13.99 -7.87 62.50
CA GLY A 837 14.34 -6.95 63.59
C GLY A 837 15.29 -5.85 63.10
N ARG A 838 15.35 -4.74 63.90
CA ARG A 838 16.23 -3.62 63.51
C ARG A 838 16.83 -2.98 64.77
N ARG A 839 18.04 -2.40 64.45
CA ARG A 839 18.73 -1.71 65.54
C ARG A 839 19.30 -0.38 65.04
N ILE A 840 19.16 0.68 65.94
CA ILE A 840 19.74 1.94 65.45
C ILE A 840 20.53 2.59 66.59
N LEU A 841 21.77 2.99 66.22
CA LEU A 841 22.58 3.82 67.12
C LEU A 841 22.59 5.27 66.63
N ILE A 842 22.19 6.17 67.55
CA ILE A 842 22.04 7.54 67.04
C ILE A 842 22.43 8.51 68.16
N ASN A 843 23.00 9.69 67.72
CA ASN A 843 23.32 10.77 68.69
C ASN A 843 22.05 11.40 69.25
N LYS A 844 21.96 11.57 70.57
CA LYS A 844 20.71 11.98 71.26
C LYS A 844 20.35 13.42 70.87
N GLN A 845 21.46 14.25 70.63
CA GLN A 845 21.16 15.63 70.19
C GLN A 845 20.48 15.64 68.81
N ASP A 846 21.00 14.75 67.95
CA ASP A 846 20.39 14.67 66.60
C ASP A 846 18.97 14.08 66.67
N LYS A 847 18.78 13.11 67.59
CA LYS A 847 17.41 12.57 67.80
C LYS A 847 16.46 13.66 68.31
N ASP A 848 16.99 14.51 69.21
CA ASP A 848 16.09 15.54 69.79
C ASP A 848 15.70 16.57 68.72
N ILE A 849 16.61 16.79 67.78
CA ILE A 849 16.38 17.80 66.73
C ILE A 849 15.33 17.28 65.75
N ILE A 850 15.27 15.90 65.60
CA ILE A 850 14.42 15.45 64.45
C ILE A 850 13.09 14.95 64.99
N VAL A 851 12.95 14.87 66.33
CA VAL A 851 11.68 14.38 66.89
C VAL A 851 10.68 15.55 66.90
N SER A 852 9.87 15.70 65.92
CA SER A 852 8.86 16.76 65.80
C SER A 852 7.82 16.36 64.75
N PRO A 853 6.54 17.05 64.89
CA PRO A 853 5.49 16.77 63.90
C PRO A 853 5.91 17.18 62.49
N GLY A 854 5.88 16.17 61.43
CA GLY A 854 6.28 16.51 60.04
C GLY A 854 7.68 15.95 59.72
N TYR A 855 8.56 15.50 60.79
CA TYR A 855 9.85 14.81 60.54
C TYR A 855 9.80 13.38 61.09
N VAL A 856 10.32 13.05 62.30
CA VAL A 856 10.11 11.71 62.85
C VAL A 856 9.30 11.84 64.15
N PRO A 857 7.99 11.34 64.09
CA PRO A 857 7.07 11.54 65.23
C PRO A 857 7.54 10.79 66.49
N LYS A 858 7.16 11.40 67.59
CA LYS A 858 7.52 10.79 68.90
C LYS A 858 6.93 9.38 69.03
N THR A 859 5.77 9.11 68.37
CA THR A 859 5.13 7.78 68.46
C THR A 859 6.04 6.69 67.87
N PHE A 860 6.90 7.02 66.85
CA PHE A 860 7.85 6.01 66.29
C PHE A 860 8.88 5.60 67.34
N TRP A 861 9.34 6.47 68.08
CA TRP A 861 10.42 6.18 69.06
C TRP A 861 9.87 5.40 70.26
N ASN A 862 8.49 5.60 70.57
CA ASN A 862 7.88 4.87 71.72
C ASN A 862 7.82 3.37 71.45
N ARG A 863 8.07 3.01 70.22
CA ARG A 863 7.97 1.57 69.88
C ARG A 863 9.31 0.87 70.10
N LEU A 864 10.37 1.64 70.41
CA LEU A 864 11.72 1.03 70.43
C LEU A 864 12.04 0.57 71.86
N THR A 865 12.84 -0.50 71.92
CA THR A 865 13.41 -0.97 73.20
C THR A 865 14.82 -0.35 73.37
N ILE A 866 14.99 0.29 74.55
CA ILE A 866 16.32 0.88 74.80
C ILE A 866 17.29 -0.23 75.26
N GLU A 867 18.34 -0.47 74.54
CA GLU A 867 19.32 -1.56 74.84
C GLU A 867 20.54 -1.00 75.59
N TRP A 868 20.84 0.28 75.26
CA TRP A 868 22.01 0.92 75.91
C TRP A 868 21.92 2.45 75.72
N GLU A 869 22.44 3.21 76.74
CA GLU A 869 22.46 4.69 76.59
C GLU A 869 23.65 5.28 77.36
N SER A 870 24.25 6.26 76.72
CA SER A 870 25.19 7.15 77.44
C SER A 870 24.67 8.57 77.45
N ASP A 871 25.59 9.54 77.95
CA ASP A 871 25.10 10.94 78.02
C ASP A 871 24.84 11.50 76.62
N GLN A 872 25.45 11.00 75.51
CA GLN A 872 25.35 11.65 74.18
C GLN A 872 24.80 10.68 73.14
N TRP A 873 24.70 9.30 73.39
CA TRP A 873 24.28 8.36 72.33
C TRP A 873 23.28 7.36 72.92
N GLY A 874 22.49 6.82 71.99
CA GLY A 874 21.52 5.78 72.40
C GLY A 874 21.46 4.67 71.35
N LEU A 875 21.35 3.43 71.96
CA LEU A 875 21.11 2.28 71.06
C LEU A 875 19.70 1.73 71.32
N TYR A 876 18.97 1.70 70.18
CA TYR A 876 17.56 1.27 70.28
C TYR A 876 17.29 0.11 69.32
N SER A 877 16.23 -0.69 69.75
CA SER A 877 15.93 -1.81 68.83
C SER A 877 14.42 -2.01 68.74
N ILE A 878 14.01 -2.68 67.65
CA ILE A 878 12.59 -3.06 67.47
C ILE A 878 12.55 -4.41 66.73
N GLY A 879 11.59 -5.28 67.20
CA GLY A 879 11.43 -6.59 66.55
C GLY A 879 12.39 -7.63 67.15
N ASN A 880 12.68 -8.71 66.36
CA ASN A 880 13.57 -9.81 66.84
C ASN A 880 15.04 -9.51 66.49
N VAL A 881 15.78 -9.07 67.56
CA VAL A 881 17.19 -8.73 67.30
C VAL A 881 18.08 -9.60 68.19
N PRO A 882 19.26 -10.13 67.65
CA PRO A 882 20.18 -10.95 68.45
C PRO A 882 20.93 -10.12 69.49
N ALA A 883 21.58 -10.87 70.45
CA ALA A 883 22.41 -10.14 71.42
C ALA A 883 23.54 -9.37 70.71
N PHE A 884 23.72 -8.11 71.18
CA PHE A 884 24.69 -7.23 70.49
C PHE A 884 25.89 -6.97 71.42
N GLU A 885 27.06 -7.69 71.14
CA GLU A 885 28.23 -7.55 72.03
C GLU A 885 29.31 -6.70 71.35
N CYS A 886 29.41 -5.40 71.88
CA CYS A 886 30.46 -4.54 71.30
C CYS A 886 30.80 -3.41 72.29
N ASP A 887 32.08 -2.89 72.12
CA ASP A 887 32.49 -1.74 72.98
C ASP A 887 31.87 -0.44 72.45
N LEU A 888 30.62 -0.09 72.94
CA LEU A 888 29.84 1.04 72.37
C LEU A 888 30.45 2.37 72.78
N ASN A 889 31.20 2.36 73.92
CA ASN A 889 31.83 3.64 74.33
C ASN A 889 32.95 4.05 73.36
N THR A 890 33.73 3.09 72.92
CA THR A 890 34.81 3.39 71.96
C THR A 890 34.23 3.76 70.58
N ILE A 891 33.19 3.06 70.11
CA ILE A 891 32.59 3.36 68.80
C ILE A 891 32.00 4.78 68.81
N CYS A 892 31.31 5.15 69.93
CA CYS A 892 30.65 6.48 69.98
C CYS A 892 31.68 7.59 70.03
N ASN A 893 32.89 7.36 70.79
CA ASN A 893 33.95 8.41 70.80
C ASN A 893 34.54 8.63 69.41
N GLN A 894 34.69 7.56 68.67
CA GLN A 894 35.28 7.68 67.31
C GLN A 894 34.27 8.28 66.33
N LEU A 895 33.01 7.95 66.52
CA LEU A 895 32.00 8.53 65.62
C LEU A 895 31.84 10.03 65.89
N LYS A 896 32.00 10.42 67.15
CA LYS A 896 31.94 11.87 67.47
C LYS A 896 33.07 12.62 66.75
N ALA A 897 34.21 12.01 66.71
CA ALA A 897 35.38 12.69 66.10
C ALA A 897 35.16 12.91 64.59
N SER A 898 34.21 12.14 64.04
CA SER A 898 34.02 12.28 62.58
C SER A 898 32.65 12.89 62.28
N SER A 899 32.06 13.41 63.34
CA SER A 899 30.72 14.03 63.21
C SER A 899 29.73 13.10 62.52
N SER A 900 29.69 11.80 62.85
CA SER A 900 28.77 10.81 62.24
C SER A 900 27.42 10.84 62.96
N LEU A 901 26.36 10.66 62.16
CA LEU A 901 24.99 10.60 62.72
C LEU A 901 24.75 9.27 63.43
N GLY A 902 25.35 8.26 63.07
CA GLY A 902 25.20 6.90 63.65
C GLY A 902 24.97 5.87 62.55
N PHE A 903 24.56 4.65 62.97
CA PHE A 903 24.28 3.62 61.95
C PHE A 903 23.10 2.76 62.41
N SER A 904 22.52 2.07 61.44
CA SER A 904 21.45 1.13 61.79
C SER A 904 21.76 -0.28 61.28
N ILE A 905 21.09 -1.21 61.96
CA ILE A 905 21.29 -2.62 61.55
C ILE A 905 19.91 -3.25 61.27
N ILE A 906 19.97 -3.92 60.09
CA ILE A 906 18.75 -4.71 59.84
C ILE A 906 19.08 -6.20 59.92
N TYR A 907 18.02 -6.90 60.57
CA TYR A 907 18.23 -8.37 60.72
C TYR A 907 17.20 -9.12 59.86
N LEU A 908 17.83 -10.10 59.13
CA LEU A 908 16.96 -10.80 58.16
C LEU A 908 16.75 -12.26 58.58
N ASP A 909 15.46 -12.68 58.29
CA ASP A 909 15.12 -14.11 58.49
C ASP A 909 14.58 -14.70 57.17
N TRP A 910 15.34 -15.72 56.71
CA TRP A 910 15.03 -16.19 55.33
C TRP A 910 14.12 -17.41 55.40
N THR A 911 13.69 -17.92 56.60
CA THR A 911 12.91 -19.17 56.78
C THR A 911 11.54 -19.05 56.09
N SER A 912 10.88 -17.93 56.15
CA SER A 912 9.51 -17.72 55.60
C SER A 912 9.56 -17.59 54.07
N ARG A 913 10.57 -17.06 53.51
CA ARG A 913 10.72 -16.91 52.05
C ARG A 913 11.17 -18.24 51.42
N SER A 914 11.99 -19.10 52.05
CA SER A 914 12.45 -20.41 51.54
C SER A 914 11.30 -21.42 51.44
N GLN A 915 10.17 -21.24 52.19
CA GLN A 915 9.03 -22.19 52.24
C GLN A 915 7.98 -21.81 51.19
N ALA A 916 7.94 -20.57 50.66
CA ALA A 916 6.93 -20.00 49.74
C ALA A 916 7.45 -20.04 48.30
N ARG A 917 8.69 -20.64 47.95
CA ARG A 917 9.20 -20.49 46.56
C ARG A 917 9.30 -21.85 45.89
N GLU A 918 8.87 -21.93 44.61
CA GLU A 918 9.12 -23.09 43.71
C GLU A 918 10.63 -23.25 43.45
N LYS A 919 11.39 -24.38 43.71
CA LYS A 919 12.76 -24.91 43.68
C LYS A 919 13.50 -24.46 42.42
N ASP A 920 12.91 -23.48 41.34
CA ASP A 920 13.61 -22.98 40.14
C ASP A 920 13.28 -21.49 39.95
N SER A 921 13.23 -20.71 40.97
CA SER A 921 12.70 -19.32 40.84
C SER A 921 13.81 -18.31 41.10
N ILE A 922 15.17 -18.65 40.87
CA ILE A 922 16.21 -17.61 41.10
C ILE A 922 16.15 -16.59 39.95
N SER A 923 16.43 -15.28 40.32
CA SER A 923 16.37 -14.25 39.27
C SER A 923 17.46 -14.50 38.22
N PRO A 924 17.22 -14.00 36.91
CA PRO A 924 18.19 -14.20 35.83
C PRO A 924 19.58 -13.66 36.21
N PHE A 925 19.61 -12.49 36.88
CA PHE A 925 20.95 -11.94 37.25
C PHE A 925 21.64 -12.87 38.26
N ALA A 926 20.95 -13.29 39.35
CA ALA A 926 21.59 -14.19 40.35
C ALA A 926 22.12 -15.47 39.69
N LYS A 927 21.31 -16.00 38.80
CA LYS A 927 21.79 -17.22 38.09
C LYS A 927 23.07 -16.92 37.31
N ALA A 928 23.04 -15.83 36.62
CA ALA A 928 24.22 -15.47 35.81
C ALA A 928 25.44 -15.18 36.70
N TRP A 929 25.20 -14.45 37.79
CA TRP A 929 26.30 -14.15 38.73
C TRP A 929 26.93 -15.43 39.28
N LEU A 930 26.14 -16.32 39.72
CA LEU A 930 26.69 -17.58 40.29
C LEU A 930 27.46 -18.36 39.23
N LYS A 931 26.92 -18.32 38.03
CA LYS A 931 27.60 -19.05 36.93
C LYS A 931 28.98 -18.41 36.64
N THR A 932 29.10 -17.15 36.69
CA THR A 932 30.38 -16.48 36.32
C THR A 932 31.35 -16.50 37.50
N ASN A 933 30.78 -16.85 38.66
CA ASN A 933 31.68 -16.80 39.84
C ASN A 933 31.80 -18.19 40.48
N ASN A 934 31.84 -19.30 39.74
CA ASN A 934 32.01 -20.70 40.21
C ASN A 934 31.03 -21.05 41.34
N GLU A 935 29.81 -20.59 41.28
CA GLU A 935 28.65 -20.91 42.16
C GLU A 935 28.84 -20.29 43.55
N GLU A 936 29.70 -19.25 43.56
CA GLU A 936 29.84 -18.54 44.85
C GLU A 936 29.19 -17.16 44.76
N PRO A 937 28.43 -16.83 45.77
CA PRO A 937 27.72 -15.54 45.74
C PRO A 937 28.65 -14.37 46.11
N LEU A 938 29.70 -14.65 46.86
CA LEU A 938 30.62 -13.57 47.28
C LEU A 938 31.86 -13.58 46.38
N LYS A 939 32.20 -12.32 46.12
CA LYS A 939 33.45 -12.20 45.33
C LYS A 939 34.50 -11.43 46.12
N LYS A 940 35.74 -12.09 46.12
CA LYS A 940 36.82 -11.49 46.94
C LYS A 940 37.50 -10.36 46.18
N ILE A 941 37.91 -9.31 46.93
CA ILE A 941 38.70 -8.23 46.28
C ILE A 941 40.19 -8.59 46.36
N SER A 942 40.96 -8.36 45.32
CA SER A 942 42.37 -8.74 45.10
C SER A 942 43.30 -8.08 46.12
N SER A 943 42.91 -7.18 47.05
CA SER A 943 43.77 -6.50 48.06
C SER A 943 43.23 -6.76 49.47
N SER A 944 44.22 -6.99 50.59
CA SER A 944 43.98 -7.14 52.04
C SER A 944 42.96 -6.10 52.56
N LYS A 945 41.85 -6.52 53.21
CA LYS A 945 40.67 -6.08 53.97
C LYS A 945 40.22 -4.68 53.51
N ILE A 946 38.92 -4.51 52.90
CA ILE A 946 38.29 -3.20 52.57
C ILE A 946 38.35 -2.28 53.79
N PHE A 947 38.35 -2.84 54.95
CA PHE A 947 38.50 -2.08 56.21
C PHE A 947 39.85 -2.41 56.85
N ASN A 948 40.93 -1.73 56.58
CA ASN A 948 42.20 -1.97 57.32
C ASN A 948 41.98 -1.94 58.84
#